data_AF-A0A1R2D3H5-F1
#
_entry.id   AF-A0A1R2D3H5-F1
#
_cell.length_a   1.000
_cell.length_b   1.000
_cell.length_c   1.000
_cell.angle_alpha   90.00
_cell.angle_beta   90.00
_cell.angle_gamma   90.00
#
_symmetry.space_group_name_H-M   'P 1'
#
loop_
_entity.id
_entity.type
_entity.pdbx_description
1 polymer ?
#
loop_
_entity_poly.entity_id
_entity_poly.type
_entity_poly.pdbx_seq_one_letter_code
_entity_poly.pdbx_strand_id
1 'polypeptide(L)'
;MVNSLSTTLISIFGAPTSSQIEQVISDQKSYLKPNEAVVTTFDLSPSFIIFNILTENNLIATGTLYIQNIPNSTAQTLWLRCKDALNTSRDIKIKITVLKNSTDNQNDECPYLTLLSSGKADDLISKRLEERLSRCEKKVMKINFEPDAPPRLGVEIKNYEAENLVDLDSGRLESIGGDQIKKQVKILSEEIKKIGLNPVQEHRNELRNQVRERVDQQENFEKYTENAVSDITKLISEMWRQEEQRTKIMQNIMEEENKIRENTIEIDTLKDQLSSLQKNTLMMKALRIRYRDLENLYENEGKFLEDSHKARNALNKKFEEAKNAANNARNEHGKLVEKLNKESEEYYEKLKSVSVNEKSLIENCQDLKNALSELKVKLADKSLADSPDVSLASNDRYTCISKLQSLQTEAFEHDQESKLKYKSAIDQKHTSYETLISLYRNLENQSQLCYSKHLENYLNSNELTFLEQSCCIQGDISNLTESLTKFLKFYSLSNKSALVYLNSTSSQILKETDNIKDQCNKINEIMNCVVEKDSETDRIKAVMGEIKLRHPPYIPKLDDPIDVALFEFIKSCEEPIPIPFTREEYGVYLFGTKRIFLKLENGNIVIRVGGGFTSIQNFIEIYTPIELQRQEEVVEDANPQFKSSQARFTQSPQKGMSPQRAARIIQGAVEVGVSGTPFKSLSPFRKTPNKK
;
A
#
# COMPACT_ATOMS: atom_id res chain seq x y z
N MET A 1 -29.30 54.16 -4.05
CA MET A 1 -30.71 54.10 -4.50
C MET A 1 -31.03 52.63 -4.77
N VAL A 2 -31.75 52.00 -3.84
CA VAL A 2 -33.16 51.58 -3.97
C VAL A 2 -33.33 50.22 -4.69
N ASN A 3 -33.54 49.21 -3.86
CA ASN A 3 -34.32 47.97 -3.97
C ASN A 3 -35.30 47.79 -5.15
N SER A 4 -35.42 46.53 -5.64
CA SER A 4 -36.64 45.70 -5.51
C SER A 4 -36.35 44.27 -6.03
N LEU A 5 -36.31 43.23 -5.19
CA LEU A 5 -37.44 42.40 -4.70
C LEU A 5 -38.16 41.59 -5.79
N SER A 6 -38.02 40.26 -5.71
CA SER A 6 -39.17 39.37 -5.48
C SER A 6 -38.69 37.98 -5.08
N THR A 7 -38.81 37.72 -3.77
CA THR A 7 -38.70 36.43 -3.11
C THR A 7 -40.11 35.86 -2.92
N THR A 8 -40.29 34.55 -3.03
CA THR A 8 -41.28 33.77 -2.24
C THR A 8 -40.69 32.36 -2.11
N LEU A 9 -40.10 31.94 -0.97
CA LEU A 9 -40.69 31.53 0.33
C LEU A 9 -41.52 30.23 0.19
N ILE A 10 -41.52 29.20 1.05
CA ILE A 10 -41.12 28.98 2.47
C ILE A 10 -41.16 27.43 2.65
N SER A 11 -40.20 26.72 3.25
CA SER A 11 -39.69 26.66 4.65
C SER A 11 -40.39 25.60 5.53
N ILE A 12 -39.60 25.01 6.45
CA ILE A 12 -39.87 24.31 7.74
C ILE A 12 -38.78 23.20 7.84
N PHE A 13 -37.76 23.13 8.71
CA PHE A 13 -37.08 23.88 9.80
C PHE A 13 -35.63 23.30 9.81
N GLY A 14 -34.51 23.95 10.13
CA GLY A 14 -34.20 25.29 10.57
C GLY A 14 -32.67 25.46 10.72
N ALA A 15 -32.20 26.62 10.26
CA ALA A 15 -31.11 27.48 10.75
C ALA A 15 -29.63 27.00 10.91
N PRO A 16 -28.68 27.95 10.77
CA PRO A 16 -27.39 27.71 10.09
C PRO A 16 -26.15 28.26 10.82
N THR A 17 -24.95 28.01 10.28
CA THR A 17 -23.86 29.01 10.26
C THR A 17 -23.02 28.86 8.99
N SER A 18 -22.91 29.96 8.28
CA SER A 18 -22.16 30.20 7.05
C SER A 18 -20.73 30.67 7.32
N SER A 19 -19.77 30.33 6.46
CA SER A 19 -18.79 31.31 5.95
C SER A 19 -17.95 30.80 4.78
N GLN A 20 -18.01 31.56 3.68
CA GLN A 20 -16.99 31.83 2.64
C GLN A 20 -16.74 30.75 1.56
N ILE A 21 -17.19 30.93 0.30
CA ILE A 21 -16.90 31.91 -0.79
C ILE A 21 -15.84 31.38 -1.78
N GLU A 22 -16.28 31.38 -3.05
CA GLU A 22 -15.60 31.14 -4.35
C GLU A 22 -14.30 31.97 -4.50
N GLN A 23 -13.34 31.74 -5.40
CA GLN A 23 -13.35 31.41 -6.83
C GLN A 23 -11.87 31.35 -7.28
N VAL A 24 -11.51 30.60 -8.33
CA VAL A 24 -10.63 31.00 -9.47
C VAL A 24 -10.56 29.83 -10.46
N ILE A 25 -10.89 30.10 -11.73
CA ILE A 25 -10.67 29.24 -12.91
C ILE A 25 -9.42 29.73 -13.65
N SER A 26 -8.57 28.81 -14.10
CA SER A 26 -7.78 28.78 -15.37
C SER A 26 -6.51 27.96 -15.09
N ASP A 27 -5.99 27.05 -15.88
CA ASP A 27 -6.14 26.63 -17.27
C ASP A 27 -5.58 25.19 -17.28
N GLN A 28 -6.15 24.27 -18.06
CA GLN A 28 -5.40 23.32 -18.90
C GLN A 28 -6.39 22.62 -19.84
N LYS A 29 -6.25 22.87 -21.13
CA LYS A 29 -6.90 22.11 -22.21
C LYS A 29 -6.12 20.81 -22.43
N SER A 30 -6.78 19.67 -22.30
CA SER A 30 -6.39 18.45 -23.01
C SER A 30 -7.63 17.63 -23.38
N TYR A 31 -7.61 17.13 -24.61
CA TYR A 31 -8.72 16.46 -25.28
C TYR A 31 -8.96 15.06 -24.68
N LEU A 32 -10.16 14.80 -24.15
CA LEU A 32 -10.62 13.46 -23.79
C LEU A 32 -11.17 12.75 -25.04
N LYS A 33 -10.60 11.58 -25.36
CA LYS A 33 -11.24 10.63 -26.29
C LYS A 33 -12.33 9.84 -25.55
N PRO A 34 -13.42 9.46 -26.23
CA PRO A 34 -14.54 8.77 -25.62
C PRO A 34 -14.24 7.27 -25.58
N ASN A 35 -14.04 6.73 -24.40
CA ASN A 35 -14.39 5.39 -23.91
C ASN A 35 -13.52 5.10 -22.68
N GLU A 36 -14.10 4.49 -21.65
CA GLU A 36 -13.43 4.00 -20.43
C GLU A 36 -13.36 5.00 -19.25
N ALA A 37 -14.52 5.31 -18.67
CA ALA A 37 -14.60 5.59 -17.24
C ALA A 37 -14.94 4.26 -16.54
N VAL A 38 -14.05 3.80 -15.65
CA VAL A 38 -14.21 2.54 -14.91
C VAL A 38 -14.38 2.87 -13.43
N VAL A 39 -15.49 2.40 -12.84
CA VAL A 39 -15.71 2.44 -11.38
C VAL A 39 -15.01 1.22 -10.79
N THR A 40 -13.92 1.42 -10.05
CA THR A 40 -13.01 0.31 -9.70
C THR A 40 -13.05 -0.16 -8.26
N THR A 41 -13.61 0.58 -7.29
CA THR A 41 -13.62 0.12 -5.89
C THR A 41 -14.89 0.48 -5.12
N PHE A 42 -15.40 -0.52 -4.39
CA PHE A 42 -16.39 -0.38 -3.32
C PHE A 42 -15.73 -0.84 -2.03
N ASP A 43 -15.79 -0.01 -0.99
CA ASP A 43 -15.48 -0.44 0.36
C ASP A 43 -16.79 -0.48 1.16
N LEU A 44 -17.16 -1.68 1.62
CA LEU A 44 -18.44 -1.96 2.25
C LEU A 44 -18.26 -1.98 3.76
N SER A 45 -18.53 -0.84 4.40
CA SER A 45 -18.77 -0.77 5.83
C SER A 45 -20.27 -0.93 6.11
N PRO A 46 -20.69 -1.58 7.21
CA PRO A 46 -22.11 -1.78 7.53
C PRO A 46 -22.93 -0.49 7.70
N SER A 47 -22.30 0.70 7.70
CA SER A 47 -22.97 1.99 7.97
C SER A 47 -22.96 2.97 6.79
N PHE A 48 -22.09 2.80 5.80
CA PHE A 48 -21.99 3.69 4.64
C PHE A 48 -21.22 3.06 3.47
N ILE A 49 -21.47 3.55 2.26
CA ILE A 49 -20.76 3.15 1.04
C ILE A 49 -19.93 4.33 0.57
N ILE A 50 -18.62 4.14 0.43
CA ILE A 50 -17.74 5.10 -0.25
C ILE A 50 -17.55 4.64 -1.69
N PHE A 51 -17.73 5.54 -2.64
CA PHE A 51 -17.42 5.30 -4.05
C PHE A 51 -16.49 6.37 -4.59
N ASN A 52 -15.57 5.93 -5.44
CA ASN A 52 -14.59 6.77 -6.12
C ASN A 52 -14.80 6.70 -7.64
N ILE A 53 -14.79 7.87 -8.29
CA ILE A 53 -14.81 7.98 -9.74
C ILE A 53 -13.40 8.34 -10.21
N LEU A 54 -12.82 7.45 -11.01
CA LEU A 54 -11.44 7.52 -11.48
C LEU A 54 -11.41 7.59 -13.02
N THR A 55 -10.44 8.32 -13.56
CA THR A 55 -10.02 8.24 -14.97
C THR A 55 -8.50 8.16 -15.04
N GLU A 56 -7.98 7.17 -15.79
CA GLU A 56 -6.55 6.97 -16.14
C GLU A 56 -5.54 7.53 -15.11
N ASN A 57 -5.72 7.17 -13.83
CA ASN A 57 -4.85 7.46 -12.68
C ASN A 57 -5.14 8.72 -11.85
N ASN A 58 -6.22 9.46 -12.10
CA ASN A 58 -6.63 10.59 -11.26
C ASN A 58 -8.02 10.38 -10.63
N LEU A 59 -8.10 10.67 -9.33
CA LEU A 59 -9.35 10.72 -8.56
C LEU A 59 -10.12 11.98 -8.93
N ILE A 60 -11.24 11.82 -9.63
CA ILE A 60 -12.09 12.94 -10.02
C ILE A 60 -13.03 13.33 -8.88
N ALA A 61 -13.64 12.33 -8.23
CA ALA A 61 -14.60 12.56 -7.16
C ALA A 61 -14.70 11.37 -6.22
N THR A 62 -14.92 11.66 -4.93
CA THR A 62 -15.25 10.68 -3.88
C THR A 62 -16.57 11.07 -3.23
N GLY A 63 -17.47 10.12 -3.08
CA GLY A 63 -18.76 10.32 -2.41
C GLY A 63 -19.00 9.26 -1.35
N THR A 64 -19.62 9.67 -0.24
CA THR A 64 -20.01 8.78 0.87
C THR A 64 -21.52 8.77 0.99
N LEU A 65 -22.13 7.59 0.87
CA LEU A 65 -23.57 7.38 1.05
C LEU A 65 -23.81 6.72 2.41
N TYR A 66 -24.43 7.44 3.34
CA TYR A 66 -24.80 6.88 4.65
C TYR A 66 -26.11 6.11 4.55
N ILE A 67 -26.11 4.85 4.99
CA ILE A 67 -27.30 3.99 4.96
C ILE A 67 -27.91 4.01 6.37
N GLN A 68 -28.87 4.91 6.61
CA GLN A 68 -29.66 4.91 7.84
C GLN A 68 -31.07 4.36 7.57
N ASN A 69 -31.43 3.30 8.29
CA ASN A 69 -32.77 2.67 8.38
C ASN A 69 -33.49 2.38 7.05
N ILE A 70 -33.14 1.25 6.41
CA ILE A 70 -33.97 0.66 5.36
C ILE A 70 -34.98 -0.33 5.99
N PRO A 71 -36.30 -0.14 5.83
CA PRO A 71 -37.31 -1.06 6.35
C PRO A 71 -37.24 -2.44 5.66
N ASN A 72 -37.49 -3.50 6.44
CA ASN A 72 -37.12 -4.90 6.18
C ASN A 72 -37.80 -5.64 5.00
N SER A 73 -38.46 -5.00 4.02
CA SER A 73 -39.31 -5.78 3.10
C SER A 73 -39.35 -5.43 1.61
N THR A 74 -38.43 -4.63 1.03
CA THR A 74 -38.38 -4.51 -0.45
C THR A 74 -36.98 -4.24 -0.99
N ALA A 75 -36.64 -4.87 -2.12
CA ALA A 75 -35.48 -4.52 -2.92
C ALA A 75 -35.65 -3.09 -3.46
N GLN A 76 -34.85 -2.14 -2.96
CA GLN A 76 -34.88 -0.77 -3.44
C GLN A 76 -33.82 -0.56 -4.51
N THR A 77 -34.25 0.03 -5.63
CA THR A 77 -33.36 0.46 -6.70
C THR A 77 -33.05 1.94 -6.51
N LEU A 78 -31.78 2.28 -6.30
CA LEU A 78 -31.35 3.68 -6.24
C LEU A 78 -30.79 4.10 -7.61
N TRP A 79 -31.24 5.27 -8.10
CA TRP A 79 -30.74 5.88 -9.33
C TRP A 79 -29.88 7.09 -8.97
N LEU A 80 -28.58 7.01 -9.27
CA LEU A 80 -27.69 8.17 -9.19
C LEU A 80 -27.65 8.86 -10.55
N ARG A 81 -27.90 10.18 -10.55
CA ARG A 81 -27.90 11.03 -11.74
C ARG A 81 -26.82 12.09 -11.56
N CYS A 82 -25.67 11.90 -12.20
CA CYS A 82 -24.64 12.93 -12.26
C CYS A 82 -24.94 13.85 -13.43
N LYS A 83 -25.11 15.15 -13.15
CA LYS A 83 -25.17 16.21 -14.17
C LYS A 83 -23.79 16.83 -14.29
N ASP A 84 -23.28 16.87 -15.51
CA ASP A 84 -22.08 17.62 -15.84
C ASP A 84 -22.41 19.12 -15.87
N ALA A 85 -21.63 19.94 -15.18
CA ALA A 85 -21.96 21.36 -14.96
C ALA A 85 -21.89 22.22 -16.24
N LEU A 86 -21.29 21.69 -17.32
CA LEU A 86 -21.01 22.44 -18.55
C LEU A 86 -21.70 21.90 -19.81
N ASN A 87 -22.49 20.82 -19.75
CA ASN A 87 -23.19 20.32 -20.93
C ASN A 87 -24.55 19.70 -20.59
N THR A 88 -25.62 20.32 -21.09
CA THR A 88 -27.02 19.99 -20.76
C THR A 88 -27.57 18.71 -21.40
N SER A 89 -26.76 17.89 -22.08
CA SER A 89 -27.29 16.78 -22.89
C SER A 89 -26.91 15.35 -22.48
N ARG A 90 -26.21 15.12 -21.36
CA ARG A 90 -25.83 13.74 -20.98
C ARG A 90 -26.10 13.43 -19.51
N ASP A 91 -27.16 12.66 -19.30
CA ASP A 91 -27.46 11.99 -18.05
C ASP A 91 -26.80 10.61 -18.02
N ILE A 92 -25.85 10.40 -17.11
CA ILE A 92 -25.39 9.04 -16.79
C ILE A 92 -26.27 8.53 -15.66
N LYS A 93 -27.06 7.48 -15.94
CA LYS A 93 -27.90 6.79 -14.95
C LYS A 93 -27.19 5.53 -14.47
N ILE A 94 -26.83 5.48 -13.20
CA ILE A 94 -26.26 4.28 -12.58
C ILE A 94 -27.34 3.63 -11.72
N LYS A 95 -27.67 2.37 -12.03
CA LYS A 95 -28.66 1.56 -11.31
C LYS A 95 -27.93 0.69 -10.27
N ILE A 96 -28.14 0.95 -8.99
CA ILE A 96 -27.61 0.12 -7.90
C ILE A 96 -28.77 -0.66 -7.29
N THR A 97 -28.66 -1.99 -7.31
CA THR A 97 -29.67 -2.90 -6.73
C THR A 97 -29.04 -3.57 -5.51
N VAL A 98 -29.53 -3.25 -4.32
CA VAL A 98 -29.03 -3.84 -3.07
C VAL A 98 -29.92 -5.03 -2.71
N LEU A 99 -29.36 -6.24 -2.77
CA LEU A 99 -30.02 -7.48 -2.35
C LEU A 99 -29.54 -7.83 -0.93
N LYS A 100 -30.44 -7.78 0.05
CA LYS A 100 -30.19 -8.28 1.39
C LYS A 100 -30.33 -9.81 1.34
N ASN A 101 -29.25 -10.55 1.53
CA ASN A 101 -29.31 -12.01 1.69
C ASN A 101 -30.02 -12.33 3.02
N SER A 102 -31.31 -12.65 2.94
CA SER A 102 -32.05 -13.22 4.06
C SER A 102 -31.72 -14.71 4.16
N THR A 103 -30.85 -15.09 5.10
CA THR A 103 -30.76 -16.47 5.60
C THR A 103 -31.90 -16.72 6.59
N ASP A 104 -33.14 -16.61 6.12
CA ASP A 104 -34.33 -17.07 6.82
C ASP A 104 -35.25 -17.68 5.76
N ASN A 105 -34.93 -18.90 5.35
CA ASN A 105 -35.92 -19.80 4.78
C ASN A 105 -36.24 -20.83 5.86
N GLN A 106 -37.41 -20.67 6.47
CA GLN A 106 -38.12 -21.74 7.13
C GLN A 106 -38.30 -22.89 6.12
N ASN A 107 -37.61 -23.99 6.37
CA ASN A 107 -38.00 -25.32 5.95
C ASN A 107 -37.77 -26.24 7.15
N ASP A 108 -38.70 -27.16 7.35
CA ASP A 108 -38.85 -28.04 8.50
C ASP A 108 -37.56 -28.76 8.89
N GLU A 109 -36.81 -28.22 9.87
CA GLU A 109 -35.73 -28.94 10.52
C GLU A 109 -36.25 -29.61 11.79
N CYS A 110 -36.08 -30.94 11.82
CA CYS A 110 -36.42 -31.80 12.94
C CYS A 110 -35.79 -31.27 14.24
N PRO A 111 -36.56 -31.02 15.31
CA PRO A 111 -36.08 -30.47 16.59
C PRO A 111 -34.93 -31.27 17.23
N TYR A 112 -34.75 -32.52 16.80
CA TYR A 112 -33.72 -33.43 17.28
C TYR A 112 -32.33 -33.13 16.72
N LEU A 113 -32.24 -32.63 15.48
CA LEU A 113 -30.95 -32.34 14.84
C LEU A 113 -30.35 -31.02 15.32
N THR A 114 -31.20 -30.04 15.65
CA THR A 114 -30.79 -28.76 16.26
C THR A 114 -30.28 -28.95 17.70
N LEU A 115 -30.76 -29.98 18.41
CA LEU A 115 -30.27 -30.32 19.75
C LEU A 115 -28.90 -31.03 19.72
N LEU A 116 -28.63 -31.81 18.67
CA LEU A 116 -27.35 -32.51 18.48
C LEU A 116 -26.24 -31.55 18.05
N SER A 117 -26.54 -30.54 17.23
CA SER A 117 -25.54 -29.57 16.78
C SER A 117 -25.16 -28.55 17.87
N SER A 118 -26.00 -28.34 18.89
CA SER A 118 -25.73 -27.38 19.96
C SER A 118 -24.88 -27.93 21.11
N GLY A 119 -24.44 -29.20 21.07
CA GLY A 119 -23.63 -29.83 22.12
C GLY A 119 -24.32 -29.95 23.49
N LYS A 120 -25.65 -29.78 23.54
CA LYS A 120 -26.46 -29.84 24.79
C LYS A 120 -27.26 -31.14 24.94
N ALA A 121 -27.08 -32.09 24.02
CA ALA A 121 -27.83 -33.34 23.99
C ALA A 121 -27.45 -34.30 25.14
N ASP A 122 -26.19 -34.31 25.56
CA ASP A 122 -25.70 -35.27 26.56
C ASP A 122 -26.28 -35.01 27.96
N ASP A 123 -26.48 -33.74 28.34
CA ASP A 123 -27.08 -33.38 29.63
C ASP A 123 -28.58 -33.75 29.70
N LEU A 124 -29.27 -33.71 28.56
CA LEU A 124 -30.71 -33.96 28.49
C LEU A 124 -31.04 -35.45 28.41
N ILE A 125 -30.21 -36.24 27.71
CA ILE A 125 -30.34 -37.70 27.68
C ILE A 125 -29.99 -38.28 29.05
N SER A 126 -28.92 -37.80 29.70
CA SER A 126 -28.52 -38.26 31.03
C SER A 126 -29.60 -37.97 32.08
N LYS A 127 -30.18 -36.76 32.10
CA LYS A 127 -31.29 -36.41 32.99
C LYS A 127 -32.55 -37.25 32.75
N ARG A 128 -32.89 -37.53 31.49
CA ARG A 128 -34.10 -38.29 31.15
C ARG A 128 -33.93 -39.80 31.38
N LEU A 129 -32.70 -40.30 31.31
CA LEU A 129 -32.36 -41.67 31.68
C LEU A 129 -32.39 -41.85 33.20
N GLU A 130 -31.84 -40.89 33.97
CA GLU A 130 -31.94 -40.88 35.43
C GLU A 130 -33.39 -40.73 35.92
N GLU A 131 -34.21 -39.89 35.28
CA GLU A 131 -35.66 -39.80 35.57
C GLU A 131 -36.43 -41.08 35.24
N ARG A 132 -35.99 -41.86 34.24
CA ARG A 132 -36.60 -43.16 33.89
C ARG A 132 -36.12 -44.29 34.79
N LEU A 133 -34.87 -44.27 35.22
CA LEU A 133 -34.29 -45.27 36.12
C LEU A 133 -34.80 -45.09 37.56
N SER A 134 -35.05 -43.85 37.99
CA SER A 134 -35.60 -43.54 39.32
C SER A 134 -37.09 -43.87 39.47
N ARG A 135 -37.84 -44.12 38.38
CA ARG A 135 -39.27 -44.48 38.41
C ARG A 135 -39.56 -45.98 38.34
N CYS A 136 -38.55 -46.85 38.26
CA CYS A 136 -38.73 -48.30 38.12
C CYS A 136 -38.36 -49.07 39.38
N GLU A 137 -39.21 -49.03 40.40
CA GLU A 137 -39.15 -50.00 41.51
C GLU A 137 -39.80 -51.33 41.07
N LYS A 138 -38.97 -52.37 41.00
CA LYS A 138 -39.27 -53.81 40.73
C LYS A 138 -39.15 -54.25 39.27
N LYS A 139 -38.01 -54.90 38.98
CA LYS A 139 -37.79 -55.72 37.78
C LYS A 139 -38.28 -57.16 38.04
N VAL A 140 -39.43 -57.54 37.50
CA VAL A 140 -39.75 -58.94 37.18
C VAL A 140 -40.44 -58.94 35.82
N MET A 141 -39.77 -59.48 34.80
CA MET A 141 -40.40 -59.79 33.51
C MET A 141 -41.08 -61.15 33.66
N LYS A 142 -42.41 -61.17 33.76
CA LYS A 142 -43.23 -62.39 33.70
C LYS A 142 -43.62 -62.61 32.24
N ILE A 143 -43.17 -63.73 31.66
CA ILE A 143 -43.67 -64.25 30.38
C ILE A 143 -44.54 -65.45 30.73
N ASN A 144 -45.85 -65.34 30.52
CA ASN A 144 -46.81 -66.43 30.66
C ASN A 144 -47.03 -67.08 29.29
N PHE A 145 -46.95 -68.41 29.23
CA PHE A 145 -47.46 -69.19 28.10
C PHE A 145 -48.73 -69.91 28.58
N GLU A 146 -49.87 -69.59 27.99
CA GLU A 146 -51.10 -70.38 28.10
C GLU A 146 -51.15 -71.39 26.94
N PRO A 147 -51.44 -72.67 27.20
CA PRO A 147 -51.71 -73.64 26.15
C PRO A 147 -53.20 -73.63 25.77
N ASP A 148 -53.49 -73.29 24.51
CA ASP A 148 -54.79 -73.45 23.87
C ASP A 148 -55.08 -74.94 23.58
N ALA A 149 -55.77 -75.64 24.49
CA ALA A 149 -56.84 -76.61 24.18
C ALA A 149 -57.27 -77.46 25.41
N PRO A 150 -58.58 -77.70 25.62
CA PRO A 150 -59.08 -78.63 26.64
C PRO A 150 -59.01 -80.10 26.17
N PRO A 151 -58.84 -81.07 27.09
CA PRO A 151 -58.70 -82.48 26.76
C PRO A 151 -60.04 -83.12 26.37
N ARG A 152 -60.04 -83.90 25.27
CA ARG A 152 -61.18 -84.72 24.86
C ARG A 152 -61.29 -85.96 25.76
N LEU A 153 -62.43 -86.08 26.44
CA LEU A 153 -62.86 -87.27 27.20
C LEU A 153 -63.21 -88.42 26.24
N GLY A 154 -62.68 -89.62 26.51
CA GLY A 154 -63.23 -90.88 25.99
C GLY A 154 -62.30 -91.75 25.14
N VAL A 155 -61.12 -92.12 25.65
CA VAL A 155 -60.31 -93.20 25.05
C VAL A 155 -59.89 -94.19 26.12
N GLU A 156 -60.22 -95.47 25.89
CA GLU A 156 -59.91 -96.61 26.75
C GLU A 156 -58.40 -96.78 26.97
N ILE A 157 -58.01 -96.94 28.23
CA ILE A 157 -56.61 -97.08 28.66
C ILE A 157 -56.11 -98.49 28.30
N LYS A 158 -55.19 -98.59 27.34
CA LYS A 158 -54.36 -99.79 27.14
C LYS A 158 -53.06 -99.64 27.94
N ASN A 159 -52.71 -100.65 28.73
CA ASN A 159 -51.43 -100.71 29.44
C ASN A 159 -50.30 -101.07 28.48
N TYR A 160 -49.23 -100.28 28.47
CA TYR A 160 -48.02 -100.52 27.66
C TYR A 160 -46.84 -100.90 28.56
N GLU A 161 -46.14 -101.98 28.23
CA GLU A 161 -44.89 -102.42 28.87
C GLU A 161 -43.68 -101.69 28.25
N ALA A 162 -42.59 -101.56 29.02
CA ALA A 162 -41.52 -100.58 28.83
C ALA A 162 -40.53 -100.85 27.68
N GLU A 163 -40.69 -101.92 26.89
CA GLU A 163 -39.67 -102.34 25.92
C GLU A 163 -39.75 -101.66 24.53
N ASN A 164 -40.69 -100.74 24.30
CA ASN A 164 -40.92 -100.12 22.99
C ASN A 164 -40.82 -98.58 23.00
N LEU A 165 -39.73 -98.02 23.55
CA LEU A 165 -39.51 -96.56 23.62
C LEU A 165 -38.85 -95.94 22.37
N VAL A 166 -38.38 -96.76 21.42
CA VAL A 166 -37.68 -96.29 20.21
C VAL A 166 -38.64 -95.90 19.07
N ASP A 167 -39.89 -96.36 19.10
CA ASP A 167 -40.91 -96.14 18.05
C ASP A 167 -42.04 -95.17 18.48
N LEU A 168 -41.70 -94.10 19.22
CA LEU A 168 -42.64 -93.07 19.66
C LEU A 168 -42.74 -91.92 18.64
N ASP A 169 -43.72 -92.04 17.72
CA ASP A 169 -44.20 -90.95 16.87
C ASP A 169 -45.05 -89.95 17.69
N SER A 170 -44.94 -88.66 17.36
CA SER A 170 -45.83 -87.56 17.79
C SER A 170 -47.32 -87.92 17.94
N GLY A 171 -47.89 -88.72 17.03
CA GLY A 171 -49.30 -89.14 17.10
C GLY A 171 -49.61 -90.13 18.24
N ARG A 172 -48.61 -90.88 18.72
CA ARG A 172 -48.76 -91.79 19.87
C ARG A 172 -48.57 -91.06 21.20
N LEU A 173 -47.76 -90.00 21.24
CA LEU A 173 -47.55 -89.20 22.45
C LEU A 173 -48.83 -88.52 22.94
N GLU A 174 -49.71 -88.08 22.02
CA GLU A 174 -51.00 -87.44 22.36
C GLU A 174 -52.00 -88.40 23.03
N SER A 175 -51.83 -89.71 22.86
CA SER A 175 -52.71 -90.74 23.43
C SER A 175 -52.32 -91.22 24.84
N ILE A 176 -51.15 -90.80 25.34
CA ILE A 176 -50.63 -91.23 26.63
C ILE A 176 -51.09 -90.26 27.72
N GLY A 177 -51.85 -90.74 28.70
CA GLY A 177 -52.28 -89.94 29.85
C GLY A 177 -51.08 -89.33 30.60
N GLY A 178 -51.21 -88.07 31.02
CA GLY A 178 -50.11 -87.28 31.60
C GLY A 178 -49.37 -87.95 32.77
N ASP A 179 -50.02 -88.83 33.52
CA ASP A 179 -49.39 -89.58 34.62
C ASP A 179 -48.41 -90.66 34.15
N GLN A 180 -48.62 -91.26 32.96
CA GLN A 180 -47.69 -92.22 32.38
C GLN A 180 -46.49 -91.53 31.74
N ILE A 181 -46.69 -90.38 31.08
CA ILE A 181 -45.59 -89.52 30.60
C ILE A 181 -44.74 -89.08 31.80
N LYS A 182 -45.38 -88.66 32.89
CA LYS A 182 -44.67 -88.25 34.11
C LYS A 182 -43.86 -89.40 34.73
N LYS A 183 -44.35 -90.64 34.68
CA LYS A 183 -43.59 -91.83 35.11
C LYS A 183 -42.39 -92.12 34.19
N GLN A 184 -42.57 -92.07 32.87
CA GLN A 184 -41.49 -92.33 31.91
C GLN A 184 -40.41 -91.23 31.93
N VAL A 185 -40.81 -89.96 32.03
CA VAL A 185 -39.89 -88.84 32.23
C VAL A 185 -39.14 -88.99 33.56
N LYS A 186 -39.79 -89.52 34.61
CA LYS A 186 -39.12 -89.79 35.88
C LYS A 186 -38.06 -90.90 35.75
N ILE A 187 -38.35 -91.96 35.02
CA ILE A 187 -37.40 -93.06 34.73
C ILE A 187 -36.22 -92.54 33.89
N LEU A 188 -36.48 -91.82 32.80
CA LEU A 188 -35.43 -91.19 31.98
C LEU A 188 -34.60 -90.17 32.79
N SER A 189 -35.23 -89.40 33.68
CA SER A 189 -34.51 -88.47 34.56
C SER A 189 -33.61 -89.18 35.58
N GLU A 190 -33.97 -90.40 36.00
CA GLU A 190 -33.13 -91.23 36.86
C GLU A 190 -32.02 -91.93 36.08
N GLU A 191 -32.24 -92.31 34.82
CA GLU A 191 -31.19 -92.81 33.93
C GLU A 191 -30.18 -91.72 33.52
N ILE A 192 -30.64 -90.50 33.22
CA ILE A 192 -29.76 -89.35 32.96
C ILE A 192 -28.94 -89.00 34.21
N LYS A 193 -29.48 -89.19 35.42
CA LYS A 193 -28.71 -89.06 36.67
C LYS A 193 -27.65 -90.15 36.84
N LYS A 194 -27.85 -91.34 36.28
CA LYS A 194 -26.91 -92.47 36.33
C LYS A 194 -25.77 -92.38 35.31
N ILE A 195 -25.96 -91.65 34.20
CA ILE A 195 -24.94 -91.48 33.14
C ILE A 195 -23.74 -90.62 33.61
N GLY A 196 -23.78 -90.03 34.81
CA GLY A 196 -22.62 -89.35 35.40
C GLY A 196 -22.23 -88.10 34.62
N LEU A 197 -22.82 -86.96 34.98
CA LEU A 197 -22.61 -85.64 34.36
C LEU A 197 -21.17 -85.07 34.44
N ASN A 198 -20.18 -85.84 34.92
CA ASN A 198 -18.80 -85.37 35.15
C ASN A 198 -18.12 -84.75 33.91
N PRO A 199 -18.11 -85.36 32.71
CA PRO A 199 -17.41 -84.77 31.56
C PRO A 199 -18.12 -83.53 30.99
N VAL A 200 -19.45 -83.44 31.09
CA VAL A 200 -20.22 -82.25 30.68
C VAL A 200 -19.99 -81.10 31.66
N GLN A 201 -19.82 -81.40 32.95
CA GLN A 201 -19.51 -80.41 33.97
C GLN A 201 -18.11 -79.81 33.77
N GLU A 202 -17.12 -80.62 33.39
CA GLU A 202 -15.76 -80.19 33.08
C GLU A 202 -15.74 -79.26 31.86
N HIS A 203 -16.37 -79.66 30.75
CA HIS A 203 -16.40 -78.82 29.54
C HIS A 203 -17.21 -77.53 29.74
N ARG A 204 -18.27 -77.56 30.56
CA ARG A 204 -19.00 -76.35 30.96
C ARG A 204 -18.14 -75.41 31.80
N ASN A 205 -17.29 -75.93 32.67
CA ASN A 205 -16.35 -75.13 33.46
C ASN A 205 -15.24 -74.55 32.58
N GLU A 206 -14.73 -75.32 31.62
CA GLU A 206 -13.77 -74.85 30.62
C GLU A 206 -14.34 -73.71 29.77
N LEU A 207 -15.55 -73.86 29.24
CA LEU A 207 -16.22 -72.81 28.47
C LEU A 207 -16.48 -71.56 29.31
N ARG A 208 -16.87 -71.73 30.59
CA ARG A 208 -17.02 -70.60 31.53
C ARG A 208 -15.70 -69.88 31.77
N ASN A 209 -14.58 -70.61 31.87
CA ASN A 209 -13.25 -70.03 32.04
C ASN A 209 -12.83 -69.26 30.78
N GLN A 210 -13.05 -69.81 29.58
CA GLN A 210 -12.77 -69.11 28.31
C GLN A 210 -13.63 -67.85 28.14
N VAL A 211 -14.91 -67.91 28.50
CA VAL A 211 -15.78 -66.73 28.48
C VAL A 211 -15.30 -65.68 29.48
N ARG A 212 -14.90 -66.10 30.69
CA ARG A 212 -14.32 -65.18 31.69
C ARG A 212 -13.03 -64.54 31.20
N GLU A 213 -12.13 -65.31 30.61
CA GLU A 213 -10.87 -64.78 30.04
C GLU A 213 -11.13 -63.77 28.93
N ARG A 214 -12.11 -64.02 28.04
CA ARG A 214 -12.50 -63.04 27.01
C ARG A 214 -13.10 -61.78 27.60
N VAL A 215 -13.91 -61.89 28.65
CA VAL A 215 -14.46 -60.73 29.37
C VAL A 215 -13.33 -59.93 30.02
N ASP A 216 -12.37 -60.58 30.68
CA ASP A 216 -11.21 -59.92 31.29
C ASP A 216 -10.32 -59.24 30.24
N GLN A 217 -10.11 -59.87 29.07
CA GLN A 217 -9.40 -59.27 27.95
C GLN A 217 -10.15 -58.06 27.38
N GLN A 218 -11.47 -58.14 27.25
CA GLN A 218 -12.30 -57.02 26.82
C GLN A 218 -12.24 -55.85 27.81
N GLU A 219 -12.37 -56.10 29.11
CA GLU A 219 -12.25 -55.06 30.14
C GLU A 219 -10.86 -54.40 30.13
N ASN A 220 -9.80 -55.18 29.90
CA ASN A 220 -8.45 -54.63 29.77
C ASN A 220 -8.29 -53.76 28.51
N PHE A 221 -8.88 -54.16 27.40
CA PHE A 221 -8.88 -53.35 26.18
C PHE A 221 -9.71 -52.07 26.35
N GLU A 222 -10.89 -52.15 26.97
CA GLU A 222 -11.72 -50.99 27.29
C GLU A 222 -10.95 -49.99 28.16
N LYS A 223 -10.30 -50.45 29.24
CA LYS A 223 -9.43 -49.59 30.08
C LYS A 223 -8.27 -48.98 29.29
N TYR A 224 -7.66 -49.73 28.38
CA TYR A 224 -6.60 -49.19 27.52
C TYR A 224 -7.14 -48.09 26.59
N THR A 225 -8.31 -48.30 25.99
CA THR A 225 -8.95 -47.29 25.14
C THR A 225 -9.39 -46.06 25.92
N GLU A 226 -9.92 -46.21 27.14
CA GLU A 226 -10.26 -45.09 28.02
C GLU A 226 -9.03 -44.25 28.39
N ASN A 227 -7.91 -44.91 28.70
CA ASN A 227 -6.65 -44.22 28.98
C ASN A 227 -6.14 -43.47 27.73
N ALA A 228 -6.18 -44.09 26.56
CA ALA A 228 -5.76 -43.46 25.31
C ALA A 228 -6.65 -42.25 24.95
N VAL A 229 -7.97 -42.36 25.13
CA VAL A 229 -8.91 -41.26 24.93
C VAL A 229 -8.65 -40.12 25.92
N SER A 230 -8.37 -40.44 27.19
CA SER A 230 -8.01 -39.46 28.22
C SER A 230 -6.74 -38.69 27.83
N ASP A 231 -5.70 -39.38 27.36
CA ASP A 231 -4.44 -38.74 26.97
C ASP A 231 -4.57 -37.91 25.69
N ILE A 232 -5.35 -38.37 24.70
CA ILE A 232 -5.69 -37.57 23.51
C ILE A 232 -6.48 -36.32 23.92
N THR A 233 -7.42 -36.43 24.85
CA THR A 233 -8.22 -35.29 25.33
C THR A 233 -7.35 -34.25 26.03
N LYS A 234 -6.37 -34.69 26.84
CA LYS A 234 -5.37 -33.78 27.45
C LYS A 234 -4.52 -33.09 26.38
N LEU A 235 -4.06 -33.84 25.37
CA LEU A 235 -3.26 -33.29 24.28
C LEU A 235 -4.04 -32.23 23.47
N ILE A 236 -5.29 -32.52 23.14
CA ILE A 236 -6.18 -31.57 22.46
C ILE A 236 -6.35 -30.30 23.31
N SER A 237 -6.60 -30.44 24.61
CA SER A 237 -6.77 -29.31 25.53
C SER A 237 -5.51 -28.43 25.60
N GLU A 238 -4.32 -29.04 25.60
CA GLU A 238 -3.05 -28.31 25.57
C GLU A 238 -2.83 -27.60 24.22
N MET A 239 -3.19 -28.23 23.10
CA MET A 239 -3.15 -27.57 21.78
C MET A 239 -4.06 -26.35 21.72
N TRP A 240 -5.29 -26.43 22.24
CA TRP A 240 -6.20 -25.27 22.31
C TRP A 240 -5.63 -24.14 23.16
N ARG A 241 -5.00 -24.46 24.29
CA ARG A 241 -4.32 -23.48 25.15
C ARG A 241 -3.18 -22.77 24.42
N GLN A 242 -2.40 -23.51 23.62
CA GLN A 242 -1.31 -22.94 22.82
C GLN A 242 -1.83 -22.03 21.70
N GLU A 243 -2.94 -22.40 21.04
CA GLU A 243 -3.55 -21.57 20.00
C GLU A 243 -4.14 -20.28 20.58
N GLU A 244 -4.73 -20.32 21.78
CA GLU A 244 -5.18 -19.13 22.50
C GLU A 244 -4.01 -18.20 22.85
N GLN A 245 -2.89 -18.75 23.33
CA GLN A 245 -1.67 -17.98 23.60
C GLN A 245 -1.10 -17.34 22.34
N ARG A 246 -1.06 -18.09 21.23
CA ARG A 246 -0.61 -17.57 19.93
C ARG A 246 -1.49 -16.43 19.44
N THR A 247 -2.80 -16.54 19.62
CA THR A 247 -3.76 -15.48 19.25
C THR A 247 -3.53 -14.22 20.08
N LYS A 248 -3.29 -14.34 21.39
CA LYS A 248 -2.95 -13.21 22.27
C LYS A 248 -1.63 -12.54 21.87
N ILE A 249 -0.61 -13.32 21.55
CA ILE A 249 0.69 -12.79 21.08
C ILE A 249 0.50 -12.07 19.73
N MET A 250 -0.26 -12.64 18.81
CA MET A 250 -0.56 -12.01 17.52
C MET A 250 -1.29 -10.67 17.69
N GLN A 251 -2.27 -10.61 18.59
CA GLN A 251 -2.97 -9.37 18.90
C GLN A 251 -2.01 -8.30 19.47
N ASN A 252 -1.13 -8.67 20.41
CA ASN A 252 -0.12 -7.76 20.94
C ASN A 252 0.84 -7.26 19.85
N ILE A 253 1.25 -8.12 18.92
CA ILE A 253 2.09 -7.73 17.78
C ILE A 253 1.35 -6.73 16.89
N MET A 254 0.07 -6.96 16.58
CA MET A 254 -0.73 -6.03 15.79
C MET A 254 -0.91 -4.67 16.48
N GLU A 255 -1.10 -4.66 17.81
CA GLU A 255 -1.19 -3.43 18.60
C GLU A 255 0.13 -2.64 18.58
N GLU A 256 1.28 -3.31 18.73
CA GLU A 256 2.60 -2.66 18.64
C GLU A 256 2.91 -2.18 17.22
N GLU A 257 2.53 -2.92 16.18
CA GLU A 257 2.65 -2.46 14.79
C GLU A 257 1.82 -1.19 14.53
N ASN A 258 0.61 -1.11 15.08
CA ASN A 258 -0.22 0.08 14.95
C ASN A 258 0.42 1.29 15.65
N LYS A 259 0.97 1.11 16.87
CA LYS A 259 1.74 2.17 17.55
C LYS A 259 2.95 2.62 16.74
N ILE A 260 3.67 1.69 16.11
CA ILE A 260 4.81 2.02 15.23
C ILE A 260 4.35 2.86 14.04
N ARG A 261 3.21 2.51 13.42
CA ARG A 261 2.63 3.30 12.32
C ARG A 261 2.21 4.69 12.76
N GLU A 262 1.55 4.83 13.92
CA GLU A 262 1.19 6.13 14.51
C GLU A 262 2.42 7.00 14.76
N ASN A 263 3.46 6.45 15.40
CA ASN A 263 4.72 7.15 15.64
C ASN A 263 5.42 7.54 14.33
N THR A 264 5.31 6.71 13.28
CA THR A 264 5.88 7.03 11.96
C THR A 264 5.18 8.24 11.34
N ILE A 265 3.84 8.29 11.41
CA ILE A 265 3.05 9.44 10.97
C ILE A 265 3.45 10.68 11.76
N GLU A 266 3.57 10.59 13.09
CA GLU A 266 3.99 11.72 13.92
C GLU A 266 5.39 12.23 13.53
N ILE A 267 6.36 11.33 13.33
CA ILE A 267 7.71 11.68 12.87
C ILE A 267 7.66 12.43 11.53
N ASP A 268 6.84 12.00 10.58
CA ASP A 268 6.74 12.65 9.28
C ASP A 268 6.08 14.02 9.39
N THR A 269 5.05 14.19 10.23
CA THR A 269 4.48 15.52 10.51
C THR A 269 5.50 16.47 11.15
N LEU A 270 6.34 15.98 12.06
CA LEU A 270 7.41 16.77 12.68
C LEU A 270 8.51 17.15 11.68
N LYS A 271 8.84 16.28 10.72
CA LYS A 271 9.77 16.61 9.63
C LYS A 271 9.22 17.71 8.72
N ASP A 272 7.93 17.66 8.40
CA ASP A 272 7.28 18.70 7.59
C ASP A 272 7.28 20.05 8.32
N GLN A 273 6.97 20.04 9.61
CA GLN A 273 7.08 21.24 10.46
C GLN A 273 8.51 21.77 10.50
N LEU A 274 9.51 20.91 10.67
CA LEU A 274 10.92 21.30 10.68
C LEU A 274 11.36 21.92 9.34
N SER A 275 10.94 21.33 8.22
CA SER A 275 11.21 21.84 6.87
C SER A 275 10.59 23.23 6.67
N SER A 276 9.36 23.44 7.15
CA SER A 276 8.70 24.75 7.13
C SER A 276 9.45 25.80 7.97
N LEU A 277 9.94 25.43 9.15
CA LEU A 277 10.73 26.30 10.02
C LEU A 277 12.10 26.63 9.41
N GLN A 278 12.74 25.69 8.73
CA GLN A 278 13.98 25.92 8.00
C GLN A 278 13.78 26.91 6.85
N LYS A 279 12.69 26.77 6.08
CA LYS A 279 12.30 27.73 5.04
C LYS A 279 12.06 29.13 5.61
N ASN A 280 11.34 29.24 6.73
CA ASN A 280 11.13 30.51 7.42
C ASN A 280 12.46 31.12 7.93
N THR A 281 13.37 30.29 8.44
CA THR A 281 14.69 30.75 8.89
C THR A 281 15.52 31.30 7.72
N LEU A 282 15.51 30.63 6.57
CA LEU A 282 16.15 31.12 5.34
C LEU A 282 15.54 32.44 4.88
N MET A 283 14.20 32.56 4.89
CA MET A 283 13.50 33.79 4.55
C MET A 283 13.87 34.95 5.50
N MET A 284 13.96 34.69 6.81
CA MET A 284 14.39 35.68 7.79
C MET A 284 15.85 36.09 7.61
N LYS A 285 16.74 35.17 7.22
CA LYS A 285 18.13 35.50 6.86
C LYS A 285 18.18 36.41 5.63
N ALA A 286 17.40 36.10 4.59
CA ALA A 286 17.32 36.93 3.39
C ALA A 286 16.78 38.34 3.70
N LEU A 287 15.76 38.45 4.56
CA LEU A 287 15.26 39.74 5.03
C LEU A 287 16.32 40.53 5.79
N ARG A 288 17.10 39.90 6.67
CA ARG A 288 18.20 40.57 7.40
C ARG A 288 19.26 41.14 6.45
N ILE A 289 19.60 40.42 5.37
CA ILE A 289 20.53 40.92 4.36
C ILE A 289 19.95 42.18 3.69
N ARG A 290 18.69 42.13 3.25
CA ARG A 290 18.01 43.31 2.67
C ARG A 290 17.95 44.50 3.61
N TYR A 291 17.70 44.29 4.91
CA TYR A 291 17.71 45.36 5.89
C TYR A 291 19.10 45.97 6.05
N ARG A 292 20.16 45.16 6.02
CA ARG A 292 21.53 45.65 6.05
C ARG A 292 21.87 46.47 4.80
N ASP A 293 21.42 46.03 3.63
CA ASP A 293 21.62 46.78 2.38
C ASP A 293 20.90 48.13 2.41
N LEU A 294 19.69 48.18 2.96
CA LEU A 294 18.94 49.42 3.18
C LEU A 294 19.63 50.34 4.19
N GLU A 295 20.19 49.80 5.26
CA GLU A 295 20.96 50.55 6.26
C GLU A 295 22.22 51.17 5.63
N ASN A 296 22.95 50.40 4.83
CA ASN A 296 24.10 50.89 4.07
C ASN A 296 23.72 51.98 3.06
N LEU A 297 22.59 51.83 2.36
CA LEU A 297 22.06 52.86 1.45
C LEU A 297 21.72 54.14 2.20
N TYR A 298 21.07 54.02 3.36
CA TYR A 298 20.72 55.17 4.20
C TYR A 298 21.97 55.89 4.73
N GLU A 299 22.99 55.17 5.15
CA GLU A 299 24.29 55.77 5.54
C GLU A 299 24.97 56.49 4.37
N ASN A 300 24.96 55.88 3.18
CA ASN A 300 25.55 56.48 1.98
C ASN A 300 24.79 57.74 1.55
N GLU A 301 23.45 57.71 1.60
CA GLU A 301 22.61 58.86 1.31
C GLU A 301 22.82 59.98 2.34
N GLY A 302 22.99 59.63 3.62
CA GLY A 302 23.36 60.57 4.68
C GLY A 302 24.70 61.26 4.42
N LYS A 303 25.75 60.50 4.04
CA LYS A 303 27.05 61.07 3.64
C LYS A 303 26.94 61.97 2.42
N PHE A 304 26.18 61.55 1.41
CA PHE A 304 25.93 62.36 0.22
C PHE A 304 25.24 63.68 0.56
N LEU A 305 24.24 63.66 1.45
CA LEU A 305 23.55 64.86 1.91
C LEU A 305 24.50 65.80 2.66
N GLU A 306 25.36 65.26 3.52
CA GLU A 306 26.36 66.03 4.26
C GLU A 306 27.37 66.69 3.31
N ASP A 307 27.87 65.95 2.31
CA ASP A 307 28.78 66.49 1.29
C ASP A 307 28.10 67.54 0.42
N SER A 308 26.83 67.34 0.05
CA SER A 308 26.01 68.34 -0.65
C SER A 308 25.82 69.62 0.18
N HIS A 309 25.59 69.49 1.49
CA HIS A 309 25.53 70.64 2.40
C HIS A 309 26.87 71.37 2.51
N LYS A 310 27.98 70.65 2.61
CA LYS A 310 29.34 71.23 2.61
C LYS A 310 29.61 71.99 1.32
N ALA A 311 29.27 71.40 0.16
CA ALA A 311 29.43 72.03 -1.15
C ALA A 311 28.56 73.29 -1.27
N ARG A 312 27.29 73.24 -0.84
CA ARG A 312 26.39 74.40 -0.81
C ARG A 312 26.92 75.51 0.10
N ASN A 313 27.43 75.18 1.28
CA ASN A 313 28.01 76.18 2.19
C ASN A 313 29.28 76.82 1.60
N ALA A 314 30.13 76.04 0.94
CA ALA A 314 31.30 76.56 0.24
C ALA A 314 30.90 77.49 -0.91
N LEU A 315 29.85 77.14 -1.67
CA LEU A 315 29.32 77.98 -2.74
C LEU A 315 28.72 79.29 -2.20
N ASN A 316 27.94 79.23 -1.12
CA ASN A 316 27.40 80.41 -0.45
C ASN A 316 28.51 81.33 0.07
N LYS A 317 29.59 80.76 0.63
CA LYS A 317 30.75 81.54 1.06
C LYS A 317 31.39 82.27 -0.13
N LYS A 318 31.64 81.57 -1.25
CA LYS A 318 32.15 82.18 -2.48
C LYS A 318 31.21 83.25 -3.04
N PHE A 319 29.89 83.04 -2.93
CA PHE A 319 28.89 84.00 -3.37
C PHE A 319 28.95 85.29 -2.54
N GLU A 320 29.04 85.19 -1.21
CA GLU A 320 29.20 86.36 -0.33
C GLU A 320 30.55 87.06 -0.53
N GLU A 321 31.64 86.32 -0.75
CA GLU A 321 32.94 86.89 -1.13
C GLU A 321 32.85 87.68 -2.45
N ALA A 322 32.21 87.10 -3.48
CA ALA A 322 32.00 87.76 -4.77
C ALA A 322 31.09 88.99 -4.66
N LYS A 323 30.03 88.92 -3.85
CA LYS A 323 29.12 90.04 -3.57
C LYS A 323 29.84 91.18 -2.85
N ASN A 324 30.67 90.86 -1.86
CA ASN A 324 31.49 91.85 -1.17
C ASN A 324 32.53 92.48 -2.11
N ALA A 325 33.17 91.68 -2.97
CA ALA A 325 34.08 92.18 -4.00
C ALA A 325 33.35 93.11 -4.99
N ALA A 326 32.15 92.75 -5.44
CA ALA A 326 31.32 93.59 -6.31
C ALA A 326 30.89 94.89 -5.63
N ASN A 327 30.51 94.85 -4.36
CA ASN A 327 30.17 96.04 -3.58
C ASN A 327 31.39 96.96 -3.39
N ASN A 328 32.57 96.38 -3.11
CA ASN A 328 33.82 97.14 -3.03
C ASN A 328 34.15 97.80 -4.37
N ALA A 329 34.06 97.05 -5.48
CA ALA A 329 34.27 97.59 -6.82
C ALA A 329 33.26 98.71 -7.15
N ARG A 330 32.00 98.56 -6.75
CA ARG A 330 30.96 99.58 -6.91
C ARG A 330 31.26 100.84 -6.10
N ASN A 331 31.75 100.69 -4.86
CA ASN A 331 32.14 101.81 -4.01
C ASN A 331 33.36 102.55 -4.59
N GLU A 332 34.37 101.82 -5.05
CA GLU A 332 35.53 102.41 -5.74
C GLU A 332 35.11 103.13 -7.03
N HIS A 333 34.20 102.53 -7.80
CA HIS A 333 33.65 103.19 -8.99
C HIS A 333 32.87 104.45 -8.61
N GLY A 334 32.10 104.43 -7.52
CA GLY A 334 31.40 105.60 -6.99
C GLY A 334 32.35 106.74 -6.62
N LYS A 335 33.46 106.45 -5.93
CA LYS A 335 34.52 107.44 -5.65
C LYS A 335 35.12 108.01 -6.93
N LEU A 336 35.35 107.16 -7.94
CA LEU A 336 35.87 107.59 -9.23
C LEU A 336 34.90 108.52 -9.95
N VAL A 337 33.59 108.21 -9.91
CA VAL A 337 32.52 109.05 -10.47
C VAL A 337 32.44 110.40 -9.73
N GLU A 338 32.52 110.41 -8.40
CA GLU A 338 32.57 111.65 -7.63
C GLU A 338 33.80 112.50 -7.98
N LYS A 339 34.96 111.87 -8.16
CA LYS A 339 36.18 112.56 -8.58
C LYS A 339 36.02 113.18 -9.97
N LEU A 340 35.49 112.41 -10.93
CA LEU A 340 35.22 112.89 -12.28
C LEU A 340 34.18 114.02 -12.30
N ASN A 341 33.16 113.96 -11.45
CA ASN A 341 32.17 115.03 -11.32
C ASN A 341 32.80 116.31 -10.76
N LYS A 342 33.66 116.21 -9.73
CA LYS A 342 34.41 117.36 -9.22
C LYS A 342 35.34 117.95 -10.28
N GLU A 343 36.08 117.11 -11.00
CA GLU A 343 36.92 117.56 -12.12
C GLU A 343 36.06 118.25 -13.20
N SER A 344 34.91 117.68 -13.54
CA SER A 344 33.96 118.27 -14.49
C SER A 344 33.42 119.62 -14.01
N GLU A 345 33.08 119.77 -12.73
CA GLU A 345 32.63 121.05 -12.15
C GLU A 345 33.76 122.08 -12.16
N GLU A 346 34.99 121.69 -11.81
CA GLU A 346 36.17 122.55 -11.90
C GLU A 346 36.41 123.01 -13.35
N TYR A 347 36.29 122.10 -14.32
CA TYR A 347 36.39 122.46 -15.73
C TYR A 347 35.26 123.38 -16.16
N TYR A 348 34.04 123.18 -15.67
CA TYR A 348 32.91 124.05 -15.97
C TYR A 348 33.09 125.47 -15.42
N GLU A 349 33.58 125.61 -14.18
CA GLU A 349 33.90 126.92 -13.60
C GLU A 349 35.10 127.59 -14.30
N LYS A 350 36.12 126.81 -14.70
CA LYS A 350 37.19 127.31 -15.58
C LYS A 350 36.61 127.78 -16.91
N LEU A 351 35.71 127.03 -17.55
CA LEU A 351 35.06 127.41 -18.81
C LEU A 351 34.24 128.69 -18.65
N LYS A 352 33.54 128.83 -17.52
CA LYS A 352 32.73 130.01 -17.19
C LYS A 352 33.59 131.25 -16.98
N SER A 353 34.72 131.14 -16.27
CA SER A 353 35.68 132.25 -16.14
C SER A 353 36.33 132.62 -17.47
N VAL A 354 36.62 131.64 -18.33
CA VAL A 354 37.09 131.88 -19.70
C VAL A 354 36.00 132.56 -20.54
N SER A 355 34.73 132.17 -20.42
CA SER A 355 33.62 132.83 -21.12
C SER A 355 33.39 134.28 -20.65
N VAL A 356 33.60 134.57 -19.36
CA VAL A 356 33.57 135.95 -18.84
C VAL A 356 34.73 136.77 -19.41
N ASN A 357 35.93 136.17 -19.49
CA ASN A 357 37.09 136.81 -20.12
C ASN A 357 36.90 136.98 -21.64
N GLU A 358 36.23 136.03 -22.30
CA GLU A 358 35.90 136.11 -23.72
C GLU A 358 34.90 137.24 -23.96
N LYS A 359 33.88 137.41 -23.11
CA LYS A 359 32.95 138.54 -23.19
C LYS A 359 33.65 139.88 -22.99
N SER A 360 34.56 140.00 -22.02
CA SER A 360 35.32 141.24 -21.81
C SER A 360 36.31 141.50 -22.95
N LEU A 361 36.88 140.46 -23.55
CA LEU A 361 37.69 140.57 -24.77
C LEU A 361 36.85 140.97 -25.98
N ILE A 362 35.64 140.44 -26.13
CA ILE A 362 34.72 140.83 -27.20
C ILE A 362 34.29 142.29 -27.02
N GLU A 363 34.00 142.74 -25.81
CA GLU A 363 33.73 144.16 -25.51
C GLU A 363 34.95 145.03 -25.83
N ASN A 364 36.15 144.64 -25.40
CA ASN A 364 37.39 145.34 -25.76
C ASN A 364 37.67 145.33 -27.28
N CYS A 365 37.36 144.23 -27.98
CA CYS A 365 37.48 144.14 -29.44
C CYS A 365 36.42 145.00 -30.15
N GLN A 366 35.23 145.14 -29.57
CA GLN A 366 34.19 146.03 -30.06
C GLN A 366 34.60 147.49 -29.85
N ASP A 367 35.19 147.83 -28.71
CA ASP A 367 35.74 149.15 -28.41
C ASP A 367 36.94 149.49 -29.30
N LEU A 368 37.82 148.53 -29.54
CA LEU A 368 38.90 148.67 -30.52
C LEU A 368 38.37 148.79 -31.94
N LYS A 369 37.29 148.09 -32.31
CA LYS A 369 36.65 148.20 -33.63
C LYS A 369 35.95 149.56 -33.79
N ASN A 370 35.38 150.10 -32.73
CA ASN A 370 34.82 151.45 -32.67
C ASN A 370 35.95 152.50 -32.79
N ALA A 371 37.05 152.35 -32.06
CA ALA A 371 38.24 153.20 -32.16
C ALA A 371 38.93 153.11 -33.54
N LEU A 372 38.94 151.94 -34.17
CA LEU A 372 39.50 151.71 -35.50
C LEU A 372 38.57 152.23 -36.60
N SER A 373 37.25 152.26 -36.38
CA SER A 373 36.29 152.95 -37.23
C SER A 373 36.39 154.49 -37.10
N GLU A 374 36.66 155.02 -35.91
CA GLU A 374 36.99 156.44 -35.70
C GLU A 374 38.34 156.83 -36.33
N LEU A 375 39.36 155.98 -36.23
CA LEU A 375 40.66 156.20 -36.87
C LEU A 375 40.59 156.08 -38.39
N LYS A 376 39.77 155.17 -38.94
CA LYS A 376 39.53 155.08 -40.40
C LYS A 376 38.78 156.29 -40.96
N VAL A 377 37.87 156.89 -40.19
CA VAL A 377 37.20 158.15 -40.57
C VAL A 377 38.14 159.36 -40.45
N LYS A 378 39.15 159.31 -39.59
CA LYS A 378 40.20 160.35 -39.46
C LYS A 378 41.39 160.21 -40.44
N LEU A 379 41.58 159.04 -41.08
CA LEU A 379 42.71 158.77 -41.99
C LEU A 379 42.41 158.87 -43.49
N ALA A 380 41.15 159.09 -43.91
CA ALA A 380 40.79 159.15 -45.32
C ALA A 380 40.96 160.55 -45.98
N ASP A 381 41.30 161.59 -45.20
CA ASP A 381 41.57 162.94 -45.70
C ASP A 381 42.88 163.51 -45.09
N LYS A 382 44.03 163.05 -45.59
CA LYS A 382 45.18 163.89 -45.98
C LYS A 382 46.42 163.06 -46.33
N SER A 383 46.97 163.41 -47.49
CA SER A 383 48.18 162.95 -48.16
C SER A 383 49.51 163.24 -47.45
N LEU A 384 50.56 162.59 -48.00
CA LEU A 384 52.00 162.89 -48.02
C LEU A 384 52.92 162.13 -47.04
N ALA A 385 53.62 161.15 -47.64
CA ALA A 385 55.07 161.05 -47.81
C ALA A 385 56.06 160.94 -46.61
N ASP A 386 56.99 160.01 -46.85
CA ASP A 386 58.37 159.86 -46.37
C ASP A 386 58.72 159.25 -44.99
N SER A 387 59.14 157.97 -45.10
CA SER A 387 60.32 157.36 -44.43
C SER A 387 60.18 156.92 -42.96
N PRO A 388 61.15 156.18 -42.41
CA PRO A 388 61.13 154.73 -42.38
C PRO A 388 61.09 154.18 -40.94
N ASP A 389 61.03 152.85 -40.87
CA ASP A 389 61.65 152.04 -39.80
C ASP A 389 60.73 151.45 -38.70
N VAL A 390 61.18 150.27 -38.24
CA VAL A 390 60.86 149.58 -36.97
C VAL A 390 59.67 148.60 -36.93
N SER A 391 60.00 147.35 -37.25
CA SER A 391 59.80 146.14 -36.43
C SER A 391 58.95 146.26 -35.16
N LEU A 392 57.86 145.46 -35.04
CA LEU A 392 57.32 144.85 -33.80
C LEU A 392 55.94 144.24 -34.07
N ALA A 393 55.89 143.03 -34.67
CA ALA A 393 54.66 142.21 -34.72
C ALA A 393 54.96 140.71 -34.90
N SER A 394 56.12 140.24 -34.43
CA SER A 394 56.56 138.84 -34.55
C SER A 394 56.30 138.00 -33.30
N ASN A 395 55.81 138.57 -32.18
CA ASN A 395 55.72 137.84 -30.91
C ASN A 395 54.35 137.16 -30.66
N ASP A 396 53.23 137.79 -31.04
CA ASP A 396 51.89 137.26 -30.74
C ASP A 396 51.43 136.13 -31.67
N ARG A 397 52.05 136.04 -32.86
CA ARG A 397 51.83 134.93 -33.79
C ARG A 397 52.56 133.66 -33.34
N TYR A 398 53.72 133.81 -32.70
CA TYR A 398 54.50 132.68 -32.16
C TYR A 398 53.85 132.09 -30.91
N THR A 399 53.28 132.90 -30.02
CA THR A 399 52.56 132.41 -28.84
C THR A 399 51.27 131.68 -29.19
N CYS A 400 50.50 132.16 -30.17
CA CYS A 400 49.30 131.48 -30.62
C CYS A 400 49.61 130.15 -31.33
N ILE A 401 50.62 130.13 -32.22
CA ILE A 401 51.08 128.89 -32.88
C ILE A 401 51.62 127.88 -31.86
N SER A 402 52.36 128.33 -30.84
CA SER A 402 52.88 127.46 -29.78
C SER A 402 51.78 126.82 -28.94
N LYS A 403 50.70 127.56 -28.62
CA LYS A 403 49.56 127.05 -27.84
C LYS A 403 48.66 126.10 -28.63
N LEU A 404 48.54 126.33 -29.95
CA LEU A 404 47.84 125.43 -30.85
C LEU A 404 48.64 124.14 -31.05
N GLN A 405 49.96 124.24 -31.15
CA GLN A 405 50.85 123.09 -31.16
C GLN A 405 50.74 122.30 -29.85
N SER A 406 50.74 122.95 -28.68
CA SER A 406 50.64 122.23 -27.40
C SER A 406 49.32 121.47 -27.25
N LEU A 407 48.18 122.09 -27.59
CA LEU A 407 46.87 121.41 -27.55
C LEU A 407 46.77 120.28 -28.58
N GLN A 408 47.40 120.43 -29.75
CA GLN A 408 47.48 119.37 -30.74
C GLN A 408 48.33 118.20 -30.24
N THR A 409 49.41 118.48 -29.50
CA THR A 409 50.23 117.44 -28.86
C THR A 409 49.44 116.74 -27.74
N GLU A 410 48.74 117.48 -26.87
CA GLU A 410 47.93 116.90 -25.78
C GLU A 410 46.77 116.05 -26.32
N ALA A 411 46.07 116.50 -27.36
CA ALA A 411 45.01 115.73 -28.00
C ALA A 411 45.56 114.46 -28.67
N PHE A 412 46.75 114.53 -29.26
CA PHE A 412 47.43 113.38 -29.84
C PHE A 412 47.89 112.38 -28.77
N GLU A 413 48.44 112.86 -27.67
CA GLU A 413 48.86 112.03 -26.52
C GLU A 413 47.65 111.34 -25.88
N HIS A 414 46.53 112.05 -25.70
CA HIS A 414 45.30 111.46 -25.14
C HIS A 414 44.68 110.40 -26.07
N ASP A 415 44.69 110.62 -27.40
CA ASP A 415 44.26 109.61 -28.39
C ASP A 415 45.20 108.40 -28.36
N GLN A 416 46.51 108.61 -28.23
CA GLN A 416 47.49 107.54 -28.11
C GLN A 416 47.29 106.73 -26.81
N GLU A 417 47.05 107.40 -25.68
CA GLU A 417 46.75 106.76 -24.40
C GLU A 417 45.44 105.97 -24.45
N SER A 418 44.40 106.53 -25.07
CA SER A 418 43.10 105.86 -25.25
C SER A 418 43.23 104.62 -26.11
N LYS A 419 44.02 104.68 -27.19
CA LYS A 419 44.34 103.51 -28.04
C LYS A 419 45.11 102.44 -27.27
N LEU A 420 46.05 102.82 -26.41
CA LEU A 420 46.79 101.88 -25.55
C LEU A 420 45.88 101.21 -24.52
N LYS A 421 44.99 101.96 -23.86
CA LYS A 421 43.99 101.41 -22.92
C LYS A 421 43.03 100.45 -23.62
N TYR A 422 42.54 100.82 -24.80
CA TYR A 422 41.67 99.95 -25.60
C TYR A 422 42.37 98.66 -26.02
N LYS A 423 43.62 98.76 -26.49
CA LYS A 423 44.44 97.59 -26.83
C LYS A 423 44.67 96.68 -25.61
N SER A 424 45.02 97.26 -24.47
CA SER A 424 45.19 96.52 -23.21
C SER A 424 43.91 95.81 -22.78
N ALA A 425 42.74 96.44 -22.92
CA ALA A 425 41.45 95.81 -22.62
C ALA A 425 41.12 94.65 -23.58
N ILE A 426 41.47 94.77 -24.87
CA ILE A 426 41.35 93.66 -25.84
C ILE A 426 42.27 92.50 -25.45
N ASP A 427 43.52 92.77 -25.08
CA ASP A 427 44.48 91.74 -24.68
C ASP A 427 44.03 91.04 -23.38
N GLN A 428 43.46 91.79 -22.43
CA GLN A 428 42.87 91.24 -21.21
C GLN A 428 41.63 90.38 -21.49
N LYS A 429 40.80 90.81 -22.43
CA LYS A 429 39.64 90.01 -22.91
C LYS A 429 40.14 88.72 -23.56
N HIS A 430 41.14 88.78 -24.42
CA HIS A 430 41.69 87.60 -25.10
C HIS A 430 42.30 86.59 -24.10
N THR A 431 43.09 87.07 -23.13
CA THR A 431 43.64 86.21 -22.07
C THR A 431 42.55 85.57 -21.21
N SER A 432 41.45 86.30 -20.94
CA SER A 432 40.29 85.73 -20.25
C SER A 432 39.54 84.67 -21.06
N TYR A 433 39.49 84.80 -22.40
CA TYR A 433 38.93 83.76 -23.27
C TYR A 433 39.81 82.51 -23.31
N GLU A 434 41.13 82.66 -23.38
CA GLU A 434 42.06 81.52 -23.36
C GLU A 434 42.00 80.74 -22.04
N THR A 435 41.94 81.45 -20.90
CA THR A 435 41.75 80.79 -19.60
C THR A 435 40.40 80.07 -19.55
N LEU A 436 39.33 80.67 -20.06
CA LEU A 436 38.02 80.02 -20.13
C LEU A 436 38.04 78.75 -21.00
N ILE A 437 38.68 78.78 -22.18
CA ILE A 437 38.83 77.61 -23.06
C ILE A 437 39.63 76.50 -22.38
N SER A 438 40.73 76.84 -21.69
CA SER A 438 41.52 75.85 -20.95
C SER A 438 40.73 75.20 -19.81
N LEU A 439 39.90 75.97 -19.10
CA LEU A 439 39.02 75.46 -18.06
C LEU A 439 37.94 74.54 -18.64
N TYR A 440 37.33 74.89 -19.79
CA TYR A 440 36.37 74.02 -20.46
C TYR A 440 37.00 72.69 -20.88
N ARG A 441 38.20 72.71 -21.47
CA ARG A 441 38.93 71.47 -21.82
C ARG A 441 39.24 70.63 -20.59
N ASN A 442 39.62 71.26 -19.47
CA ASN A 442 39.88 70.54 -18.22
C ASN A 442 38.59 69.91 -17.67
N LEU A 443 37.47 70.63 -17.70
CA LEU A 443 36.17 70.11 -17.27
C LEU A 443 35.72 68.93 -18.15
N GLU A 444 35.91 69.01 -19.47
CA GLU A 444 35.59 67.94 -20.41
C GLU A 444 36.46 66.70 -20.14
N ASN A 445 37.77 66.87 -19.93
CA ASN A 445 38.67 65.77 -19.57
C ASN A 445 38.27 65.11 -18.23
N GLN A 446 37.89 65.90 -17.23
CA GLN A 446 37.39 65.39 -15.95
C GLN A 446 36.07 64.64 -16.11
N SER A 447 35.18 65.12 -16.98
CA SER A 447 33.91 64.46 -17.30
C SER A 447 34.15 63.11 -17.98
N GLN A 448 35.07 63.03 -18.94
CA GLN A 448 35.46 61.78 -19.59
C GLN A 448 36.09 60.79 -18.61
N LEU A 449 36.95 61.27 -17.70
CA LEU A 449 37.54 60.44 -16.64
C LEU A 449 36.48 59.91 -15.65
N CYS A 450 35.49 60.73 -15.32
CA CYS A 450 34.37 60.32 -14.48
C CYS A 450 33.54 59.22 -15.16
N TYR A 451 33.26 59.38 -16.46
CA TYR A 451 32.56 58.37 -17.23
C TYR A 451 33.33 57.04 -17.32
N SER A 452 34.66 57.10 -17.55
CA SER A 452 35.48 55.89 -17.61
C SER A 452 35.49 55.14 -16.27
N LYS A 453 35.62 55.87 -15.15
CA LYS A 453 35.54 55.28 -13.80
C LYS A 453 34.16 54.71 -13.50
N HIS A 454 33.09 55.34 -13.97
CA HIS A 454 31.75 54.81 -13.79
C HIS A 454 31.55 53.50 -14.56
N LEU A 455 32.08 53.41 -15.78
CA LEU A 455 32.07 52.19 -16.56
C LEU A 455 32.90 51.07 -15.89
N GLU A 456 34.08 51.40 -15.38
CA GLU A 456 34.92 50.47 -14.63
C GLU A 456 34.19 49.95 -13.37
N ASN A 457 33.57 50.83 -12.59
CA ASN A 457 32.78 50.46 -11.42
C ASN A 457 31.60 49.55 -11.79
N TYR A 458 30.95 49.80 -12.92
CA TYR A 458 29.87 48.94 -13.41
C TYR A 458 30.37 47.54 -13.77
N LEU A 459 31.52 47.44 -14.44
CA LEU A 459 32.13 46.14 -14.77
C LEU A 459 32.53 45.38 -13.50
N ASN A 460 33.18 46.06 -12.55
CA ASN A 460 33.57 45.47 -11.27
C ASN A 460 32.35 45.02 -10.45
N SER A 461 31.25 45.78 -10.47
CA SER A 461 29.99 45.40 -9.81
C SER A 461 29.39 44.14 -10.42
N ASN A 462 29.45 43.98 -11.74
CA ASN A 462 28.97 42.78 -12.42
C ASN A 462 29.85 41.56 -12.10
N GLU A 463 31.18 41.75 -12.05
CA GLU A 463 32.11 40.70 -11.66
C GLU A 463 31.87 40.25 -10.20
N LEU A 464 31.65 41.19 -9.29
CA LEU A 464 31.31 40.89 -7.90
C LEU A 464 30.00 40.09 -7.81
N THR A 465 28.96 40.51 -8.54
CA THR A 465 27.67 39.82 -8.58
C THR A 465 27.83 38.39 -9.11
N PHE A 466 28.66 38.18 -10.12
CA PHE A 466 28.97 36.86 -10.65
C PHE A 466 29.70 35.98 -9.64
N LEU A 467 30.69 36.53 -8.92
CA LEU A 467 31.40 35.82 -7.86
C LEU A 467 30.48 35.44 -6.70
N GLU A 468 29.60 36.34 -6.28
CA GLU A 468 28.58 36.06 -5.25
C GLU A 468 27.66 34.91 -5.66
N GLN A 469 27.15 34.94 -6.90
CA GLN A 469 26.35 33.85 -7.45
C GLN A 469 27.13 32.52 -7.47
N SER A 470 28.40 32.56 -7.88
CA SER A 470 29.27 31.38 -7.88
C SER A 470 29.47 30.81 -6.46
N CYS A 471 29.67 31.67 -5.46
CA CYS A 471 29.78 31.26 -4.06
C CYS A 471 28.48 30.64 -3.52
N CYS A 472 27.31 31.20 -3.87
CA CYS A 472 26.02 30.62 -3.51
C CYS A 472 25.85 29.23 -4.12
N ILE A 473 26.12 29.07 -5.43
CA ILE A 473 26.05 27.79 -6.12
C ILE A 473 27.00 26.76 -5.48
N GLN A 474 28.22 27.18 -5.13
CA GLN A 474 29.19 26.31 -4.49
C GLN A 474 28.74 25.88 -3.07
N GLY A 475 28.10 26.78 -2.33
CA GLY A 475 27.46 26.48 -1.04
C GLY A 475 26.35 25.44 -1.18
N ASP A 476 25.47 25.61 -2.18
CA ASP A 476 24.37 24.68 -2.45
C ASP A 476 24.88 23.29 -2.87
N ILE A 477 25.92 23.23 -3.71
CA ILE A 477 26.60 21.98 -4.09
C ILE A 477 27.20 21.29 -2.86
N SER A 478 27.81 22.04 -1.94
CA SER A 478 28.37 21.48 -0.70
C SER A 478 27.28 20.87 0.18
N ASN A 479 26.16 21.60 0.38
CA ASN A 479 25.00 21.13 1.15
C ASN A 479 24.37 19.87 0.53
N LEU A 480 24.26 19.83 -0.81
CA LEU A 480 23.75 18.67 -1.54
C LEU A 480 24.69 17.47 -1.38
N THR A 481 25.99 17.69 -1.46
CA THR A 481 27.02 16.65 -1.28
C THR A 481 26.98 16.07 0.13
N GLU A 482 26.81 16.91 1.15
CA GLU A 482 26.65 16.46 2.54
C GLU A 482 25.38 15.63 2.72
N SER A 483 24.26 16.09 2.14
CA SER A 483 22.97 15.39 2.17
C SER A 483 23.06 14.02 1.48
N LEU A 484 23.69 13.95 0.31
CA LEU A 484 23.94 12.69 -0.41
C LEU A 484 24.84 11.75 0.41
N THR A 485 25.86 12.28 1.09
CA THR A 485 26.73 11.49 1.97
C THR A 485 25.97 10.92 3.17
N LYS A 486 25.07 11.71 3.77
CA LYS A 486 24.17 11.24 4.84
C LYS A 486 23.24 10.13 4.34
N PHE A 487 22.64 10.30 3.15
CA PHE A 487 21.82 9.25 2.53
C PHE A 487 22.62 7.97 2.25
N LEU A 488 23.84 8.07 1.71
CA LEU A 488 24.68 6.90 1.47
C LEU A 488 25.04 6.15 2.77
N LYS A 489 25.30 6.87 3.86
CA LYS A 489 25.51 6.25 5.18
C LYS A 489 24.26 5.57 5.71
N PHE A 490 23.08 6.18 5.51
CA PHE A 490 21.81 5.56 5.88
C PHE A 490 21.56 4.27 5.09
N TYR A 491 21.75 4.29 3.76
CA TYR A 491 21.59 3.11 2.92
C TYR A 491 22.58 1.99 3.26
N SER A 492 23.84 2.32 3.56
CA SER A 492 24.81 1.29 3.96
C SER A 492 24.48 0.65 5.30
N LEU A 493 23.95 1.42 6.26
CA LEU A 493 23.47 0.90 7.54
C LEU A 493 22.22 0.04 7.36
N SER A 494 21.24 0.51 6.58
CA SER A 494 20.02 -0.22 6.25
C SER A 494 20.34 -1.54 5.54
N ASN A 495 21.24 -1.52 4.56
CA ASN A 495 21.69 -2.73 3.87
C ASN A 495 22.39 -3.69 4.82
N LYS A 496 23.24 -3.20 5.74
CA LYS A 496 23.89 -4.05 6.73
C LYS A 496 22.87 -4.75 7.63
N SER A 497 21.85 -4.03 8.10
CA SER A 497 20.75 -4.60 8.90
C SER A 497 19.93 -5.62 8.12
N ALA A 498 19.57 -5.33 6.87
CA ALA A 498 18.85 -6.25 5.99
C ALA A 498 19.64 -7.54 5.72
N LEU A 499 20.96 -7.41 5.53
CA LEU A 499 21.85 -8.56 5.28
C LEU A 499 21.98 -9.44 6.53
N VAL A 500 22.03 -8.84 7.73
CA VAL A 500 21.97 -9.59 9.00
C VAL A 500 20.65 -10.36 9.14
N TYR A 501 19.52 -9.72 8.82
CA TYR A 501 18.21 -10.37 8.86
C TYR A 501 18.09 -11.51 7.83
N LEU A 502 18.59 -11.31 6.61
CA LEU A 502 18.62 -12.36 5.59
C LEU A 502 19.49 -13.54 6.03
N ASN A 503 20.64 -13.29 6.64
CA ASN A 503 21.51 -14.35 7.16
C ASN A 503 20.88 -15.12 8.32
N SER A 504 20.18 -14.44 9.25
CA SER A 504 19.47 -15.12 10.34
C SER A 504 18.32 -15.98 9.80
N THR A 505 17.54 -15.44 8.87
CA THR A 505 16.44 -16.14 8.21
C THR A 505 16.95 -17.33 7.41
N SER A 506 18.02 -17.16 6.63
CA SER A 506 18.66 -18.26 5.90
C SER A 506 19.16 -19.36 6.85
N SER A 507 19.73 -18.99 8.00
CA SER A 507 20.18 -19.96 8.99
C SER A 507 19.01 -20.73 9.62
N GLN A 508 17.86 -20.07 9.82
CA GLN A 508 16.65 -20.72 10.33
C GLN A 508 16.07 -21.68 9.28
N ILE A 509 15.99 -21.28 8.01
CA ILE A 509 15.53 -22.13 6.91
C ILE A 509 16.39 -23.38 6.78
N LEU A 510 17.72 -23.26 6.89
CA LEU A 510 18.62 -24.42 6.84
C LEU A 510 18.35 -25.40 7.99
N LYS A 511 18.15 -24.90 9.22
CA LYS A 511 17.79 -25.75 10.37
C LYS A 511 16.47 -26.49 10.17
N GLU A 512 15.44 -25.81 9.66
CA GLU A 512 14.16 -26.45 9.36
C GLU A 512 14.30 -27.47 8.21
N THR A 513 15.14 -27.18 7.21
CA THR A 513 15.41 -28.11 6.11
C THR A 513 16.06 -29.40 6.61
N ASP A 514 17.02 -29.30 7.54
CA ASP A 514 17.63 -30.46 8.18
C ASP A 514 16.61 -31.26 9.00
N ASN A 515 15.74 -30.59 9.77
CA ASN A 515 14.66 -31.24 10.53
C ASN A 515 13.68 -31.99 9.61
N ILE A 516 13.26 -31.37 8.50
CA ILE A 516 12.39 -32.01 7.50
C ILE A 516 13.08 -33.24 6.90
N LYS A 517 14.38 -33.14 6.59
CA LYS A 517 15.15 -34.27 6.06
C LYS A 517 15.17 -35.45 7.05
N ASP A 518 15.37 -35.18 8.34
CA ASP A 518 15.32 -36.21 9.38
C ASP A 518 13.94 -36.85 9.51
N GLN A 519 12.86 -36.07 9.37
CA GLN A 519 11.50 -36.59 9.34
C GLN A 519 11.24 -37.47 8.11
N CYS A 520 11.69 -37.06 6.92
CA CYS A 520 11.60 -37.87 5.71
C CYS A 520 12.32 -39.21 5.85
N ASN A 521 13.49 -39.23 6.50
CA ASN A 521 14.22 -40.46 6.77
C ASN A 521 13.40 -41.42 7.67
N LYS A 522 12.78 -40.89 8.74
CA LYS A 522 11.90 -41.68 9.62
C LYS A 522 10.67 -42.22 8.87
N ILE A 523 10.07 -41.43 7.98
CA ILE A 523 8.94 -41.88 7.16
C ILE A 523 9.37 -43.02 6.24
N ASN A 524 10.55 -42.93 5.63
CA ASN A 524 11.08 -44.00 4.79
C ASN A 524 11.33 -45.30 5.59
N GLU A 525 11.82 -45.20 6.83
CA GLU A 525 11.95 -46.35 7.72
C GLU A 525 10.60 -47.01 8.02
N ILE A 526 9.58 -46.21 8.35
CA ILE A 526 8.21 -46.70 8.57
C ILE A 526 7.67 -47.37 7.30
N MET A 527 7.88 -46.75 6.14
CA MET A 527 7.38 -47.29 4.87
C MET A 527 8.01 -48.63 4.53
N ASN A 528 9.32 -48.81 4.78
CA ASN A 528 9.99 -50.10 4.62
C ASN A 528 9.40 -51.16 5.58
N CYS A 529 9.12 -50.78 6.83
CA CYS A 529 8.49 -51.69 7.81
C CYS A 529 7.08 -52.13 7.36
N VAL A 530 6.29 -51.22 6.80
CA VAL A 530 4.95 -51.55 6.25
C VAL A 530 5.07 -52.54 5.09
N VAL A 531 6.00 -52.31 4.16
CA VAL A 531 6.24 -53.24 3.03
C VAL A 531 6.63 -54.64 3.52
N GLU A 532 7.50 -54.73 4.54
CA GLU A 532 7.86 -56.01 5.16
C GLU A 532 6.64 -56.71 5.78
N LYS A 533 5.79 -55.96 6.50
CA LYS A 533 4.56 -56.50 7.13
C LYS A 533 3.49 -56.92 6.12
N ASP A 534 3.36 -56.22 5.01
CA ASP A 534 2.49 -56.64 3.91
C ASP A 534 2.97 -57.97 3.32
N SER A 535 4.29 -58.12 3.12
CA SER A 535 4.87 -59.38 2.64
C SER A 535 4.67 -60.54 3.62
N GLU A 536 4.75 -60.29 4.93
CA GLU A 536 4.46 -61.27 5.97
C GLU A 536 2.98 -61.67 5.96
N THR A 537 2.09 -60.70 5.82
CA THR A 537 0.65 -60.91 5.73
C THR A 537 0.29 -61.78 4.52
N ASP A 538 0.94 -61.54 3.37
CA ASP A 538 0.71 -62.35 2.18
C ASP A 538 1.21 -63.80 2.34
N ARG A 539 2.32 -64.01 3.05
CA ARG A 539 2.77 -65.36 3.42
C ARG A 539 1.76 -66.06 4.33
N ILE A 540 1.23 -65.36 5.34
CA ILE A 540 0.21 -65.92 6.25
C ILE A 540 -1.07 -66.26 5.48
N LYS A 541 -1.51 -65.40 4.56
CA LYS A 541 -2.67 -65.66 3.70
C LYS A 541 -2.45 -66.90 2.82
N ALA A 542 -1.27 -67.08 2.26
CA ALA A 542 -0.93 -68.27 1.47
C ALA A 542 -1.02 -69.55 2.31
N VAL A 543 -0.38 -69.57 3.48
CA VAL A 543 -0.45 -70.72 4.42
C VAL A 543 -1.88 -71.00 4.87
N MET A 544 -2.65 -69.96 5.18
CA MET A 544 -4.06 -70.11 5.57
C MET A 544 -4.90 -70.67 4.41
N GLY A 545 -4.59 -70.31 3.17
CA GLY A 545 -5.19 -70.90 1.97
C GLY A 545 -4.93 -72.40 1.90
N GLU A 546 -3.69 -72.84 2.10
CA GLU A 546 -3.31 -74.26 2.10
C GLU A 546 -3.99 -75.05 3.23
N ILE A 547 -4.10 -74.47 4.43
CA ILE A 547 -4.78 -75.12 5.56
C ILE A 547 -6.29 -75.27 5.29
N LYS A 548 -6.93 -74.25 4.72
CA LYS A 548 -8.37 -74.29 4.39
C LYS A 548 -8.72 -75.35 3.33
N LEU A 549 -7.78 -75.70 2.46
CA LEU A 549 -7.95 -76.78 1.48
C LEU A 549 -7.90 -78.19 2.11
N ARG A 550 -7.45 -78.33 3.36
CA ARG A 550 -7.47 -79.62 4.06
C ARG A 550 -8.84 -79.85 4.67
N HIS A 551 -9.64 -80.71 4.04
CA HIS A 551 -10.91 -81.15 4.61
C HIS A 551 -10.69 -81.88 5.95
N PRO A 552 -11.55 -81.65 6.96
CA PRO A 552 -11.48 -82.40 8.21
C PRO A 552 -11.68 -83.91 7.95
N PRO A 553 -10.97 -84.80 8.66
CA PRO A 553 -11.10 -86.24 8.46
C PRO A 553 -12.52 -86.72 8.78
N TYR A 554 -13.06 -87.62 7.95
CA TYR A 554 -14.37 -88.23 8.18
C TYR A 554 -14.34 -89.12 9.43
N ILE A 555 -15.30 -88.96 10.34
CA ILE A 555 -15.38 -89.74 11.59
C ILE A 555 -16.62 -90.65 11.51
N PRO A 556 -16.47 -91.98 11.39
CA PRO A 556 -17.60 -92.90 11.32
C PRO A 556 -18.23 -93.12 12.71
N LYS A 557 -19.54 -93.39 12.77
CA LYS A 557 -20.12 -94.02 13.97
C LYS A 557 -20.00 -95.53 13.83
N LEU A 558 -19.32 -96.13 14.81
CA LEU A 558 -18.96 -97.55 14.84
C LEU A 558 -20.18 -98.49 14.83
N ASP A 559 -21.34 -98.02 15.28
CA ASP A 559 -22.58 -98.82 15.36
C ASP A 559 -23.29 -98.96 14.00
N ASP A 560 -22.85 -98.25 12.97
CA ASP A 560 -23.44 -98.29 11.63
C ASP A 560 -22.49 -98.97 10.63
N PRO A 561 -22.80 -100.19 10.16
CA PRO A 561 -21.94 -100.90 9.23
C PRO A 561 -21.80 -100.19 7.86
N ILE A 562 -22.79 -99.38 7.46
CA ILE A 562 -22.72 -98.58 6.23
C ILE A 562 -21.71 -97.45 6.40
N ASP A 563 -21.68 -96.85 7.59
CA ASP A 563 -20.81 -95.73 7.92
C ASP A 563 -19.34 -96.14 8.07
N VAL A 564 -19.12 -97.31 8.69
CA VAL A 564 -17.79 -97.94 8.78
C VAL A 564 -17.29 -98.30 7.38
N ALA A 565 -18.13 -98.93 6.55
CA ALA A 565 -17.76 -99.23 5.16
C ALA A 565 -17.46 -97.96 4.36
N LEU A 566 -18.24 -96.88 4.56
CA LEU A 566 -18.00 -95.60 3.89
C LEU A 566 -16.67 -94.98 4.32
N PHE A 567 -16.36 -94.99 5.61
CA PHE A 567 -15.07 -94.53 6.11
C PHE A 567 -13.90 -95.36 5.58
N GLU A 568 -14.01 -96.68 5.57
CA GLU A 568 -13.01 -97.57 5.00
C GLU A 568 -12.80 -97.29 3.51
N PHE A 569 -13.88 -97.08 2.77
CA PHE A 569 -13.83 -96.68 1.37
C PHE A 569 -13.10 -95.34 1.18
N ILE A 570 -13.52 -94.28 1.90
CA ILE A 570 -12.89 -92.94 1.83
C ILE A 570 -11.38 -93.03 2.17
N LYS A 571 -11.01 -93.83 3.16
CA LYS A 571 -9.62 -94.03 3.57
C LYS A 571 -8.81 -94.83 2.54
N SER A 572 -9.45 -95.74 1.81
CA SER A 572 -8.82 -96.57 0.78
C SER A 572 -8.57 -95.85 -0.53
N CYS A 573 -9.24 -94.72 -0.79
CA CYS A 573 -9.01 -93.90 -1.98
C CYS A 573 -7.62 -93.26 -1.94
N GLU A 574 -6.84 -93.41 -3.03
CA GLU A 574 -5.52 -92.79 -3.16
C GLU A 574 -5.60 -91.25 -3.23
N GLU A 575 -6.70 -90.73 -3.79
CA GLU A 575 -6.95 -89.29 -3.90
C GLU A 575 -8.04 -88.84 -2.90
N PRO A 576 -7.83 -87.72 -2.18
CA PRO A 576 -8.82 -87.19 -1.27
C PRO A 576 -10.04 -86.72 -2.05
N ILE A 577 -11.22 -87.23 -1.67
CA ILE A 577 -12.49 -86.87 -2.32
C ILE A 577 -12.76 -85.38 -2.03
N PRO A 578 -12.87 -84.51 -3.07
CA PRO A 578 -13.00 -83.06 -2.89
C PRO A 578 -14.26 -82.62 -2.14
N ILE A 579 -15.27 -83.49 -2.09
CA ILE A 579 -16.58 -83.18 -1.52
C ILE A 579 -16.82 -84.10 -0.32
N PRO A 580 -16.97 -83.55 0.89
CA PRO A 580 -17.15 -84.36 2.08
C PRO A 580 -18.51 -85.03 2.09
N PHE A 581 -18.54 -86.27 2.57
CA PHE A 581 -19.78 -86.92 2.99
C PHE A 581 -20.14 -86.44 4.40
N THR A 582 -21.40 -86.03 4.59
CA THR A 582 -21.94 -85.70 5.92
C THR A 582 -23.09 -86.64 6.21
N ARG A 583 -23.02 -87.40 7.31
CA ARG A 583 -24.10 -88.31 7.70
C ARG A 583 -25.29 -87.53 8.26
N GLU A 584 -26.49 -87.79 7.73
CA GLU A 584 -27.74 -87.28 8.31
C GLU A 584 -28.39 -88.35 9.18
N GLU A 585 -28.67 -89.51 8.59
CA GLU A 585 -29.39 -90.62 9.23
C GLU A 585 -28.77 -91.97 8.83
N TYR A 586 -29.25 -93.07 9.39
CA TYR A 586 -28.81 -94.41 9.00
C TYR A 586 -29.10 -94.67 7.51
N GLY A 587 -28.06 -94.91 6.72
CA GLY A 587 -28.18 -95.08 5.28
C GLY A 587 -28.53 -93.80 4.49
N VAL A 588 -28.55 -92.62 5.12
CA VAL A 588 -28.82 -91.33 4.45
C VAL A 588 -27.68 -90.34 4.70
N TYR A 589 -27.08 -89.88 3.62
CA TYR A 589 -25.88 -89.06 3.63
C TYR A 589 -26.07 -87.85 2.73
N LEU A 590 -25.33 -86.80 3.00
CA LEU A 590 -25.21 -85.63 2.16
C LEU A 590 -23.85 -85.68 1.45
N PHE A 591 -23.86 -85.66 0.13
CA PHE A 591 -22.66 -85.49 -0.70
C PHE A 591 -22.69 -84.09 -1.29
N GLY A 592 -21.93 -83.17 -0.71
CA GLY A 592 -21.99 -81.75 -1.05
C GLY A 592 -23.35 -81.16 -0.70
N THR A 593 -24.15 -80.83 -1.69
CA THR A 593 -25.53 -80.32 -1.51
C THR A 593 -26.60 -81.39 -1.72
N LYS A 594 -26.21 -82.60 -2.14
CA LYS A 594 -27.15 -83.64 -2.57
C LYS A 594 -27.36 -84.69 -1.49
N ARG A 595 -28.61 -84.87 -1.09
CA ARG A 595 -29.04 -85.97 -0.21
C ARG A 595 -29.06 -87.28 -0.98
N ILE A 596 -28.36 -88.29 -0.47
CA ILE A 596 -28.16 -89.60 -1.08
C ILE A 596 -28.49 -90.72 -0.10
N PHE A 597 -28.95 -91.83 -0.65
CA PHE A 597 -29.30 -93.02 0.12
C PHE A 597 -28.28 -94.12 -0.18
N LEU A 598 -27.56 -94.57 0.85
CA LEU A 598 -26.57 -95.62 0.79
C LEU A 598 -27.18 -96.94 1.29
N LYS A 599 -26.82 -98.02 0.64
CA LYS A 599 -27.11 -99.39 1.09
C LYS A 599 -25.87 -100.25 0.91
N LEU A 600 -25.67 -101.21 1.81
CA LEU A 600 -24.64 -102.23 1.67
C LEU A 600 -25.23 -103.44 0.93
N GLU A 601 -24.62 -103.83 -0.20
CA GLU A 601 -25.02 -104.99 -0.99
C GLU A 601 -23.80 -105.87 -1.26
N ASN A 602 -23.80 -107.10 -0.73
CA ASN A 602 -22.68 -108.04 -0.81
C ASN A 602 -21.32 -107.44 -0.36
N GLY A 603 -21.36 -106.57 0.66
CA GLY A 603 -20.17 -105.90 1.19
C GLY A 603 -19.73 -104.66 0.41
N ASN A 604 -20.39 -104.31 -0.70
CA ASN A 604 -20.11 -103.11 -1.47
C ASN A 604 -21.15 -102.02 -1.21
N ILE A 605 -20.70 -100.76 -1.17
CA ILE A 605 -21.60 -99.61 -1.02
C ILE A 605 -22.24 -99.28 -2.37
N VAL A 606 -23.56 -99.29 -2.38
CA VAL A 606 -24.37 -98.84 -3.53
C VAL A 606 -25.21 -97.63 -3.14
N ILE A 607 -25.30 -96.67 -4.07
CA ILE A 607 -26.01 -95.40 -3.90
C ILE A 607 -27.22 -95.38 -4.82
N ARG A 608 -28.39 -95.01 -4.28
CA ARG A 608 -29.64 -94.90 -5.06
C ARG A 608 -29.61 -93.65 -5.94
N VAL A 609 -29.73 -93.81 -7.26
CA VAL A 609 -29.80 -92.72 -8.25
C VAL A 609 -30.91 -92.96 -9.26
N GLY A 610 -31.84 -91.99 -9.42
CA GLY A 610 -32.71 -91.85 -10.60
C GLY A 610 -33.53 -93.07 -11.07
N GLY A 611 -33.73 -94.11 -10.25
CA GLY A 611 -34.44 -95.35 -10.64
C GLY A 611 -33.64 -96.65 -10.46
N GLY A 612 -32.38 -96.60 -10.05
CA GLY A 612 -31.55 -97.77 -9.77
C GLY A 612 -30.51 -97.52 -8.66
N PHE A 613 -29.56 -98.45 -8.54
CA PHE A 613 -28.42 -98.37 -7.64
C PHE A 613 -27.12 -98.31 -8.47
N THR A 614 -26.17 -97.48 -8.05
CA THR A 614 -24.83 -97.37 -8.66
C THR A 614 -23.76 -97.64 -7.61
N SER A 615 -22.57 -98.09 -8.01
CA SER A 615 -21.43 -98.18 -7.09
C SER A 615 -21.00 -96.79 -6.61
N ILE A 616 -20.46 -96.73 -5.39
CA ILE A 616 -19.95 -95.48 -4.80
C ILE A 616 -18.86 -94.82 -5.66
N GLN A 617 -17.97 -95.61 -6.28
CA GLN A 617 -16.92 -95.10 -7.17
C GLN A 617 -17.51 -94.37 -8.38
N ASN A 618 -18.42 -95.03 -9.10
CA ASN A 618 -19.08 -94.41 -10.26
C ASN A 618 -19.90 -93.18 -9.86
N PHE A 619 -20.50 -93.20 -8.67
CA PHE A 619 -21.24 -92.05 -8.16
C PHE A 619 -20.31 -90.84 -7.94
N ILE A 620 -19.17 -91.03 -7.29
CA ILE A 620 -18.20 -89.96 -7.03
C ILE A 620 -17.69 -89.39 -8.36
N GLU A 621 -17.31 -90.23 -9.32
CA GLU A 621 -16.80 -89.76 -10.63
C GLU A 621 -17.81 -88.91 -11.38
N ILE A 622 -19.10 -89.29 -11.36
CA ILE A 622 -20.15 -88.58 -12.09
C ILE A 622 -20.57 -87.29 -11.35
N TYR A 623 -20.72 -87.34 -10.03
CA TYR A 623 -21.35 -86.25 -9.27
C TYR A 623 -20.37 -85.26 -8.65
N THR A 624 -19.09 -85.62 -8.46
CA THR A 624 -18.08 -84.69 -7.94
C THR A 624 -17.96 -83.41 -8.77
N PRO A 625 -17.79 -83.44 -10.12
CA PRO A 625 -17.66 -82.19 -10.88
C PRO A 625 -18.94 -81.33 -10.82
N ILE A 626 -20.12 -81.96 -10.75
CA ILE A 626 -21.41 -81.28 -10.68
C ILE A 626 -21.58 -80.56 -9.32
N GLU A 627 -21.22 -81.24 -8.24
CA GLU A 627 -21.33 -80.67 -6.89
C GLU A 627 -20.23 -79.63 -6.62
N LEU A 628 -19.02 -79.78 -7.19
CA LEU A 628 -17.97 -78.74 -7.14
C LEU A 628 -18.45 -77.44 -7.79
N GLN A 629 -19.03 -77.53 -8.99
CA GLN A 629 -19.61 -76.36 -9.66
C GLN A 629 -20.71 -75.69 -8.83
N ARG A 630 -21.59 -76.48 -8.19
CA ARG A 630 -22.62 -75.93 -7.31
C ARG A 630 -22.06 -75.29 -6.05
N GLN A 631 -20.98 -75.82 -5.47
CA GLN A 631 -20.33 -75.19 -4.32
C GLN A 631 -19.68 -73.86 -4.69
N GLU A 632 -19.05 -73.76 -5.87
CA GLU A 632 -18.51 -72.50 -6.37
C GLU A 632 -19.59 -71.42 -6.51
N GLU A 633 -20.76 -71.77 -7.06
CA GLU A 633 -21.91 -70.87 -7.18
C GLU A 633 -22.41 -70.38 -5.80
N VAL A 634 -22.55 -71.29 -4.83
CA VAL A 634 -23.01 -70.92 -3.47
C VAL A 634 -22.00 -70.04 -2.73
N VAL A 635 -20.70 -70.28 -2.92
CA VAL A 635 -19.64 -69.45 -2.33
C VAL A 635 -19.61 -68.05 -2.98
N GLU A 636 -19.83 -67.96 -4.29
CA GLU A 636 -19.95 -66.67 -4.98
C GLU A 636 -21.15 -65.85 -4.49
N ASP A 637 -22.29 -66.50 -4.25
CA ASP A 637 -23.52 -65.83 -3.80
C ASP A 637 -23.49 -65.45 -2.31
N ALA A 638 -22.80 -66.24 -1.47
CA ALA A 638 -22.68 -65.97 -0.04
C ALA A 638 -21.69 -64.84 0.30
N ASN A 639 -20.84 -64.41 -0.65
CA ASN A 639 -19.85 -63.35 -0.41
C ASN A 639 -19.95 -62.18 -1.44
N PRO A 640 -21.06 -61.41 -1.45
CA PRO A 640 -21.24 -60.29 -2.38
C PRO A 640 -20.22 -59.15 -2.20
N GLN A 641 -19.50 -59.11 -1.07
CA GLN A 641 -18.46 -58.10 -0.82
C GLN A 641 -17.22 -58.27 -1.70
N PHE A 642 -16.87 -59.49 -2.13
CA PHE A 642 -15.66 -59.73 -2.93
C PHE A 642 -15.79 -59.18 -4.38
N LYS A 643 -17.00 -59.19 -4.96
CA LYS A 643 -17.27 -58.56 -6.26
C LYS A 643 -17.29 -57.01 -6.17
N SER A 644 -17.66 -56.45 -5.02
CA SER A 644 -17.72 -54.97 -4.85
C SER A 644 -16.34 -54.31 -4.75
N SER A 645 -15.32 -55.02 -4.26
CA SER A 645 -13.94 -54.52 -4.14
C SER A 645 -13.12 -54.73 -5.43
N GLN A 646 -13.33 -55.81 -6.18
CA GLN A 646 -12.72 -55.97 -7.51
C GLN A 646 -13.35 -55.05 -8.57
N ALA A 647 -14.66 -54.78 -8.52
CA ALA A 647 -15.30 -53.83 -9.42
C ALA A 647 -14.82 -52.38 -9.23
N ARG A 648 -14.25 -52.03 -8.07
CA ARG A 648 -13.59 -50.73 -7.85
C ARG A 648 -12.17 -50.64 -8.41
N PHE A 649 -11.53 -51.77 -8.71
CA PHE A 649 -10.18 -51.80 -9.28
C PHE A 649 -10.15 -51.99 -10.81
N THR A 650 -11.22 -52.52 -11.41
CA THR A 650 -11.29 -52.75 -12.87
C THR A 650 -12.16 -51.77 -13.64
N GLN A 651 -12.90 -50.88 -12.95
CA GLN A 651 -13.41 -49.66 -13.58
C GLN A 651 -12.25 -48.68 -13.78
N SER A 652 -11.69 -48.68 -14.99
CA SER A 652 -11.04 -47.58 -15.73
C SER A 652 -10.48 -46.38 -14.93
N PRO A 653 -9.27 -45.89 -15.23
CA PRO A 653 -8.68 -44.72 -14.58
C PRO A 653 -9.58 -43.50 -14.78
N GLN A 654 -10.33 -43.11 -13.75
CA GLN A 654 -11.02 -41.84 -13.75
C GLN A 654 -9.98 -40.71 -13.73
N LYS A 655 -9.85 -40.07 -14.90
CA LYS A 655 -9.48 -38.67 -15.09
C LYS A 655 -8.47 -38.13 -14.08
N GLY A 656 -7.21 -38.54 -14.26
CA GLY A 656 -6.12 -37.62 -14.02
C GLY A 656 -6.40 -36.30 -14.75
N MET A 657 -6.11 -35.19 -14.09
CA MET A 657 -6.17 -33.86 -14.70
C MET A 657 -5.61 -33.91 -16.12
N SER A 658 -6.31 -33.34 -17.10
CA SER A 658 -5.74 -33.26 -18.44
C SER A 658 -4.40 -32.54 -18.38
N PRO A 659 -3.41 -32.92 -19.20
CA PRO A 659 -2.13 -32.22 -19.27
C PRO A 659 -2.29 -30.71 -19.49
N GLN A 660 -3.36 -30.25 -20.15
CA GLN A 660 -3.65 -28.81 -20.29
C GLN A 660 -4.09 -28.15 -18.97
N ARG A 661 -4.77 -28.88 -18.07
CA ARG A 661 -5.16 -28.37 -16.75
C ARG A 661 -3.97 -28.38 -15.78
N ALA A 662 -3.10 -29.38 -15.86
CA ALA A 662 -1.82 -29.39 -15.14
C ALA A 662 -0.88 -28.26 -15.62
N ALA A 663 -0.80 -28.04 -16.93
CA ALA A 663 -0.01 -26.95 -17.52
C ALA A 663 -0.53 -25.56 -17.13
N ARG A 664 -1.85 -25.35 -17.02
CA ARG A 664 -2.42 -24.09 -16.51
C ARG A 664 -2.10 -23.82 -15.05
N ILE A 665 -2.05 -24.86 -14.21
CA ILE A 665 -1.71 -24.70 -12.79
C ILE A 665 -0.22 -24.36 -12.64
N ILE A 666 0.65 -24.97 -13.47
CA ILE A 666 2.09 -24.67 -13.48
C ILE A 666 2.36 -23.29 -14.11
N GLN A 667 1.64 -22.87 -15.16
CA GLN A 667 1.78 -21.55 -15.76
C GLN A 667 1.18 -20.42 -14.89
N GLY A 668 0.07 -20.67 -14.20
CA GLY A 668 -0.57 -19.69 -13.31
C GLY A 668 0.24 -19.38 -12.04
N ALA A 669 1.14 -20.28 -11.63
CA ALA A 669 2.06 -20.06 -10.51
C ALA A 669 3.36 -19.32 -10.90
N VAL A 670 3.63 -19.15 -12.20
CA VAL A 670 4.86 -18.51 -12.72
C VAL A 670 4.63 -17.06 -13.16
N GLU A 671 3.38 -16.60 -13.30
CA GLU A 671 3.07 -15.24 -13.77
C GLU A 671 2.81 -14.19 -12.67
N VAL A 672 2.87 -14.55 -11.38
CA VAL A 672 2.85 -13.57 -10.28
C VAL A 672 4.27 -13.38 -9.75
N GLY A 673 5.10 -12.64 -10.49
CA GLY A 673 6.33 -12.09 -9.93
C GLY A 673 7.53 -11.92 -10.84
N VAL A 674 7.42 -11.36 -12.05
CA VAL A 674 8.58 -10.74 -12.73
C VAL A 674 8.16 -9.55 -13.60
N SER A 675 7.83 -8.42 -12.98
CA SER A 675 7.99 -7.10 -13.62
C SER A 675 9.37 -6.55 -13.25
N GLY A 676 10.41 -7.19 -13.76
CA GLY A 676 11.80 -6.78 -13.63
C GLY A 676 12.42 -6.67 -15.02
N THR A 677 12.55 -5.43 -15.50
CA THR A 677 13.24 -5.08 -16.75
C THR A 677 14.68 -5.62 -16.78
N PRO A 678 15.16 -6.23 -17.87
CA PRO A 678 16.56 -6.63 -17.97
C PRO A 678 17.44 -5.41 -18.23
N PHE A 679 18.22 -5.01 -17.22
CA PHE A 679 19.35 -4.10 -17.42
C PHE A 679 20.39 -4.81 -18.29
N LYS A 680 20.57 -4.30 -19.52
CA LYS A 680 21.71 -4.60 -20.37
C LYS A 680 23.00 -4.23 -19.64
N SER A 681 23.87 -5.21 -19.43
CA SER A 681 25.26 -5.03 -19.05
C SER A 681 26.02 -4.31 -20.19
N LEU A 682 26.40 -3.06 -19.97
CA LEU A 682 27.43 -2.38 -20.76
C LEU A 682 28.79 -2.63 -20.11
N SER A 683 29.63 -3.41 -20.78
CA SER A 683 31.06 -3.50 -20.53
C SER A 683 31.78 -2.29 -21.14
N PRO A 684 32.83 -1.74 -20.51
CA PRO A 684 33.64 -0.69 -21.11
C PRO A 684 34.97 -1.27 -21.59
N PHE A 685 35.14 -1.51 -22.89
CA PHE A 685 36.46 -1.57 -23.51
C PHE A 685 36.32 -1.30 -25.02
N ARG A 686 36.56 -0.05 -25.44
CA ARG A 686 36.91 0.25 -26.82
C ARG A 686 38.12 1.17 -26.86
N LYS A 687 39.21 0.58 -27.34
CA LYS A 687 40.48 1.22 -27.69
C LYS A 687 40.25 2.33 -28.71
N THR A 688 40.95 3.43 -28.52
CA THR A 688 41.17 4.49 -29.52
C THR A 688 41.93 3.96 -30.73
N PRO A 689 41.67 4.46 -31.95
CA PRO A 689 42.64 4.38 -33.02
C PRO A 689 43.42 5.70 -33.13
N ASN A 690 44.74 5.55 -33.19
CA ASN A 690 45.67 6.56 -33.69
C ASN A 690 45.21 7.12 -35.04
N LYS A 691 45.32 8.44 -35.21
CA LYS A 691 45.62 9.04 -36.51
C LYS A 691 46.70 10.11 -36.36
N LYS A 692 47.59 10.05 -37.36
CA LYS A 692 48.51 11.08 -37.82
C LYS A 692 47.79 12.40 -38.09
#